data_AF-A0A814U8I9-F1
#
_entry.id   AF-A0A814U8I9-F1
#
_cell.length_a   1.000
_cell.length_b   1.000
_cell.length_c   1.000
_cell.angle_alpha   90.00
_cell.angle_beta   90.00
_cell.angle_gamma   90.00
#
_symmetry.space_group_name_H-M   'P 1'
#
loop_
_entity.id
_entity.type
_entity.pdbx_description
1 polymer ?
#
loop_
_entity_poly.entity_id
_entity_poly.type
_entity_poly.pdbx_seq_one_letter_code
_entity_poly.pdbx_strand_id
1 'polypeptide(L)'
;MTDHHQVVKRSLNNSVMTLDRIAAGTGIEGSALNQLANPGGIFVDVNLDLYVADCLNNRVQLFKPGESNGITVAGSTSLNPTIKLSCPRAIVLDAEKYLFIVDISNNRIVGSGLNGFRCLVGCYGVGSQSNQLNRPYGLSFDHSGNMFVTDQRNSRIQVFLLMKDSFVLSFNQPKFCSTATWNSNGITIANRSIVGQYPTAIFVNMNNTIYIANQQNSTIVMWQEESVNPTKIIHGDFTEPNSLFVTSNGDIYIDDGEKNGRVQRWSPETNIFVTVMNVSSSCFGLFVDINDTLYCSMRDHHQVVKRSLNDSVMASNRVAAGTGINGSASNQLYSPIGIFVDVNLDLYVTDCGNDRVQLLQSGESNGIAVADRYLSLNPPLDCPSGIILDAEKYLFIVDQNNNRIVRSDLNGFRCLVGCYGVDSQVNHLNNPSSFSFDRSKNIFFIDQSNHQIQKFQYIEDSCVNNSSAVQTVYASKLTTNSSTYFLDCWESSNYYEAIQVNVHTGGVYTLFSKSNMNTHGAIYKDCFNPSNPYENQLPYGDDRCNPNQFRFRIALETNITYILLVTTWFANITGAFSIFVSGPNHVDLKNIMNNSSAVQTVYASKLTANSSTYFRSCSDSSSYYEAIQVNVHTDGVYTFFSKSSMITEGYIYEERFNPSYPTKNQLSVKPNNCDSPQFTFIIALETSITYILIVTTWAPNITGAFSIFVSGPNHVDLKNISSPSVIEISYSSTVQSEYKLQLTTNSQTYSRDCRQSNYYYETIRVNVVETGYYAVISYSSIDTFGDIYEDDFNPMNPFENLLSQDYRVCSHDDFKFIVYLHTGTKYILVVTTSSPNTTGKFFIETSGPKNITFDPYSKYFVLFCKSSTEN
;
A
#
# COMPACT_ATOMS: atom_id res chain seq x y z
N MET A 1 -25.44 -6.21 57.15
CA MET A 1 -26.31 -5.65 56.09
C MET A 1 -25.99 -6.49 54.86
N THR A 2 -26.99 -7.17 54.32
CA THR A 2 -26.84 -8.21 53.30
C THR A 2 -25.90 -7.74 52.18
N ASP A 3 -24.83 -8.50 51.93
CA ASP A 3 -23.82 -8.19 50.93
C ASP A 3 -24.48 -8.21 49.55
N HIS A 4 -25.01 -7.07 49.11
CA HIS A 4 -25.61 -7.00 47.80
C HIS A 4 -24.46 -6.99 46.79
N HIS A 5 -24.37 -8.05 46.00
CA HIS A 5 -23.34 -8.25 44.97
C HIS A 5 -23.59 -7.37 43.74
N GLN A 6 -23.54 -6.06 43.95
CA GLN A 6 -23.87 -5.05 42.95
C GLN A 6 -23.07 -3.76 43.16
N VAL A 7 -22.90 -3.01 42.08
CA VAL A 7 -22.41 -1.64 42.08
C VAL A 7 -23.59 -0.71 41.89
N VAL A 8 -23.71 0.32 42.73
CA VAL A 8 -24.77 1.32 42.64
C VAL A 8 -24.20 2.69 42.28
N LYS A 9 -24.98 3.50 41.56
CA LYS A 9 -24.62 4.88 41.20
C LYS A 9 -25.67 5.86 41.70
N ARG A 10 -25.19 7.03 42.15
CA ARG A 10 -26.01 8.13 42.67
C ARG A 10 -25.59 9.45 42.04
N SER A 11 -26.56 10.27 41.64
CA SER A 11 -26.30 11.61 41.11
C SER A 11 -26.04 12.58 42.27
N LEU A 12 -24.97 13.39 42.15
CA LEU A 12 -24.59 14.39 43.14
C LEU A 12 -25.33 15.73 42.97
N ASN A 13 -26.06 15.92 41.87
CA ASN A 13 -26.64 17.22 41.48
C ASN A 13 -28.11 17.42 41.92
N ASN A 14 -28.74 16.46 42.59
CA ASN A 14 -30.14 16.58 43.01
C ASN A 14 -30.28 16.59 44.53
N SER A 15 -30.85 17.68 45.05
CA SER A 15 -31.23 17.89 46.46
C SER A 15 -32.45 17.08 46.93
N VAL A 16 -32.93 16.15 46.10
CA VAL A 16 -34.04 15.24 46.42
C VAL A 16 -33.51 13.81 46.44
N MET A 17 -33.98 13.00 47.39
CA MET A 17 -33.68 11.58 47.56
C MET A 17 -33.96 10.79 46.26
N THR A 18 -32.99 10.79 45.34
CA THR A 18 -32.97 9.90 44.18
C THR A 18 -32.54 8.52 44.66
N LEU A 19 -33.33 7.50 44.32
CA LEU A 19 -32.98 6.10 44.59
C LEU A 19 -31.65 5.76 43.91
N ASP A 20 -30.80 5.03 44.63
CA ASP A 20 -29.58 4.45 44.09
C ASP A 20 -29.95 3.54 42.91
N ARG A 21 -29.37 3.82 41.74
CA ARG A 21 -29.58 2.99 40.55
C ARG A 21 -28.49 1.92 40.49
N ILE A 22 -28.87 0.70 40.16
CA ILE A 22 -27.91 -0.38 39.90
C ILE A 22 -27.13 -0.05 38.63
N ALA A 23 -25.80 -0.08 38.74
CA ALA A 23 -24.86 0.13 37.65
C ALA A 23 -24.27 -1.18 37.13
N ALA A 24 -24.07 -2.18 38.01
CA ALA A 24 -23.63 -3.52 37.65
C ALA A 24 -24.05 -4.53 38.73
N GLY A 25 -24.21 -5.80 38.35
CA GLY A 25 -24.67 -6.87 39.26
C GLY A 25 -26.18 -6.86 39.48
N THR A 26 -26.71 -7.95 40.05
CA THR A 26 -28.14 -8.10 40.37
C THR A 26 -28.42 -8.01 41.87
N GLY A 27 -27.38 -7.81 42.68
CA GLY A 27 -27.46 -7.87 44.14
C GLY A 27 -27.38 -9.28 44.71
N ILE A 28 -27.42 -10.31 43.87
CA ILE A 28 -27.27 -11.73 44.23
C ILE A 28 -25.91 -12.23 43.76
N GLU A 29 -25.23 -13.01 44.61
CA GLU A 29 -23.99 -13.68 44.25
C GLU A 29 -24.18 -14.63 43.07
N GLY A 30 -23.28 -14.54 42.08
CA GLY A 30 -23.28 -15.49 40.96
C GLY A 30 -22.19 -15.20 39.94
N SER A 31 -22.10 -16.07 38.93
CA SER A 31 -21.04 -16.06 37.91
C SER A 31 -21.54 -15.71 36.50
N ALA A 32 -22.85 -15.50 36.32
CA ALA A 32 -23.40 -15.03 35.04
C ALA A 32 -22.83 -13.65 34.66
N LEU A 33 -22.96 -13.25 33.39
CA LEU A 33 -22.41 -11.97 32.88
C LEU A 33 -23.00 -10.74 33.58
N ASN A 34 -24.23 -10.82 34.08
CA ASN A 34 -24.89 -9.77 34.86
C ASN A 34 -24.79 -9.96 36.38
N GLN A 35 -24.06 -10.97 36.87
CA GLN A 35 -23.89 -11.28 38.29
C GLN A 35 -22.44 -11.06 38.72
N LEU A 36 -22.27 -10.76 40.01
CA LEU A 36 -20.97 -10.52 40.62
C LEU A 36 -20.82 -11.38 41.88
N ALA A 37 -19.60 -11.67 42.29
CA ALA A 37 -19.28 -12.42 43.50
C ALA A 37 -18.16 -11.71 44.27
N ASN A 38 -18.54 -11.07 45.40
CA ASN A 38 -17.69 -10.20 46.21
C ASN A 38 -16.95 -9.13 45.37
N PRO A 39 -17.67 -8.25 44.66
CA PRO A 39 -17.03 -7.21 43.85
C PRO A 39 -16.14 -6.33 44.74
N GLY A 40 -14.92 -6.09 44.28
CA GLY A 40 -13.93 -5.26 44.94
C GLY A 40 -13.94 -3.84 44.38
N GLY A 41 -12.82 -3.44 43.80
CA GLY A 41 -12.61 -2.13 43.20
C GLY A 41 -13.35 -1.96 41.88
N ILE A 42 -13.69 -0.71 41.60
CA ILE A 42 -14.30 -0.28 40.35
C ILE A 42 -13.45 0.82 39.71
N PHE A 43 -13.53 0.93 38.39
CA PHE A 43 -12.99 2.06 37.65
C PHE A 43 -14.00 2.49 36.58
N VAL A 44 -14.17 3.79 36.38
CA VAL A 44 -15.03 4.35 35.34
C VAL A 44 -14.17 5.20 34.44
N ASP A 45 -14.15 4.89 33.15
CA ASP A 45 -13.36 5.65 32.18
C ASP A 45 -14.13 6.88 31.64
N VAL A 46 -13.47 7.64 30.76
CA VAL A 46 -14.03 8.84 30.13
C VAL A 46 -15.25 8.57 29.22
N ASN A 47 -15.41 7.33 28.75
CA ASN A 47 -16.58 6.89 27.98
C ASN A 47 -17.73 6.42 28.88
N LEU A 48 -17.56 6.51 30.22
CA LEU A 48 -18.46 5.99 31.24
C LEU A 48 -18.54 4.45 31.28
N ASP A 49 -17.54 3.76 30.71
CA ASP A 49 -17.40 2.32 30.81
C ASP A 49 -16.98 1.93 32.24
N LEU A 50 -17.73 1.01 32.87
CA LEU A 50 -17.52 0.58 34.25
C LEU A 50 -16.80 -0.77 34.31
N TYR A 51 -15.58 -0.76 34.84
CA TYR A 51 -14.79 -1.95 35.12
C TYR A 51 -14.99 -2.37 36.58
N VAL A 52 -15.25 -3.66 36.81
CA VAL A 52 -15.53 -4.21 38.14
C VAL A 52 -14.62 -5.41 38.42
N ALA A 53 -13.88 -5.37 39.53
CA ALA A 53 -13.05 -6.47 40.00
C ALA A 53 -13.94 -7.51 40.69
N ASP A 54 -14.21 -8.61 40.02
CA ASP A 54 -15.13 -9.65 40.48
C ASP A 54 -14.32 -10.76 41.18
N CYS A 55 -14.00 -10.53 42.46
CA CYS A 55 -12.98 -11.28 43.19
C CYS A 55 -13.26 -12.79 43.22
N LEU A 56 -14.43 -13.23 43.68
CA LEU A 56 -14.68 -14.68 43.85
C LEU A 56 -14.89 -15.40 42.50
N ASN A 57 -15.21 -14.66 41.45
CA ASN A 57 -15.23 -15.19 40.08
C ASN A 57 -13.86 -15.09 39.37
N ASN A 58 -12.82 -14.56 40.03
CA ASN A 58 -11.46 -14.43 39.51
C ASN A 58 -11.39 -13.72 38.15
N ARG A 59 -12.19 -12.67 37.95
CA ARG A 59 -12.30 -11.97 36.68
C ARG A 59 -12.47 -10.46 36.83
N VAL A 60 -12.30 -9.74 35.73
CA VAL A 60 -12.68 -8.33 35.60
C VAL A 60 -13.79 -8.21 34.55
N GLN A 61 -14.89 -7.57 34.95
CA GLN A 61 -16.07 -7.34 34.10
C GLN A 61 -16.14 -5.89 33.65
N LEU A 62 -16.42 -5.67 32.38
CA LEU A 62 -16.69 -4.36 31.78
C LEU A 62 -18.18 -4.21 31.48
N PHE A 63 -18.83 -3.20 32.05
CA PHE A 63 -20.21 -2.81 31.79
C PHE A 63 -20.24 -1.49 31.03
N LYS A 64 -20.77 -1.50 29.80
CA LYS A 64 -20.97 -0.27 29.05
C LYS A 64 -22.19 0.51 29.56
N PRO A 65 -22.27 1.83 29.33
CA PRO A 65 -23.41 2.64 29.76
C PRO A 65 -24.76 2.08 29.29
N GLY A 66 -25.59 1.67 30.24
CA GLY A 66 -26.94 1.16 29.98
C GLY A 66 -27.03 -0.34 29.70
N GLU A 67 -25.91 -1.05 29.61
CA GLU A 67 -25.88 -2.51 29.50
C GLU A 67 -25.98 -3.17 30.87
N SER A 68 -26.71 -4.30 30.93
CA SER A 68 -26.87 -5.09 32.17
C SER A 68 -25.96 -6.32 32.24
N ASN A 69 -25.46 -6.79 31.10
CA ASN A 69 -24.48 -7.87 31.00
C ASN A 69 -23.08 -7.27 30.87
N GLY A 70 -22.12 -7.81 31.62
CA GLY A 70 -20.72 -7.45 31.51
C GLY A 70 -20.00 -8.24 30.41
N ILE A 71 -18.88 -7.68 29.96
CA ILE A 71 -17.89 -8.31 29.09
C ILE A 71 -16.69 -8.69 29.95
N THR A 72 -16.32 -9.97 29.98
CA THR A 72 -15.12 -10.41 30.71
C THR A 72 -13.86 -9.95 29.97
N VAL A 73 -13.16 -8.94 30.51
CA VAL A 73 -11.96 -8.36 29.90
C VAL A 73 -10.66 -8.97 30.44
N ALA A 74 -10.68 -9.58 31.62
CA ALA A 74 -9.51 -10.26 32.19
C ALA A 74 -9.93 -11.41 33.13
N GLY A 75 -9.09 -12.44 33.24
CA GLY A 75 -9.29 -13.56 34.17
C GLY A 75 -10.22 -14.66 33.65
N SER A 76 -10.82 -15.42 34.57
CA SER A 76 -11.66 -16.58 34.22
C SER A 76 -12.80 -16.18 33.29
N THR A 77 -13.05 -16.98 32.23
CA THR A 77 -14.06 -16.76 31.16
C THR A 77 -13.75 -15.66 30.15
N SER A 78 -12.56 -15.05 30.17
CA SER A 78 -12.10 -14.21 29.05
C SER A 78 -11.87 -15.05 27.80
N LEU A 79 -12.14 -14.52 26.61
CA LEU A 79 -11.97 -15.23 25.33
C LEU A 79 -10.51 -15.67 25.09
N ASN A 80 -9.53 -14.87 25.50
CA ASN A 80 -8.09 -15.14 25.33
C ASN A 80 -7.31 -14.87 26.63
N PRO A 81 -7.32 -15.78 27.62
CA PRO A 81 -6.65 -15.56 28.90
C PRO A 81 -5.13 -15.72 28.75
N THR A 82 -4.37 -14.66 28.98
CA THR A 82 -2.88 -14.70 29.00
C THR A 82 -2.31 -14.80 30.42
N ILE A 83 -3.14 -14.55 31.44
CA ILE A 83 -2.75 -14.70 32.85
C ILE A 83 -3.96 -15.13 33.70
N LYS A 84 -3.73 -16.02 34.65
CA LYS A 84 -4.75 -16.46 35.61
C LYS A 84 -4.81 -15.50 36.80
N LEU A 85 -5.95 -14.86 37.02
CA LEU A 85 -6.20 -14.01 38.19
C LEU A 85 -6.67 -14.83 39.40
N SER A 86 -6.48 -14.30 40.60
CA SER A 86 -6.96 -14.88 41.87
C SER A 86 -7.43 -13.76 42.80
N CYS A 87 -8.74 -13.57 42.89
CA CYS A 87 -9.39 -12.47 43.61
C CYS A 87 -8.85 -11.08 43.21
N PRO A 88 -9.05 -10.62 41.96
CA PRO A 88 -8.70 -9.24 41.62
C PRO A 88 -9.43 -8.27 42.56
N ARG A 89 -8.72 -7.25 43.08
CA ARG A 89 -9.27 -6.35 44.13
C ARG A 89 -9.32 -4.89 43.73
N ALA A 90 -8.39 -4.38 42.94
CA ALA A 90 -8.44 -3.01 42.43
C ALA A 90 -8.05 -2.99 40.96
N ILE A 91 -8.58 -2.01 40.24
CA ILE A 91 -8.43 -1.82 38.81
C ILE A 91 -8.21 -0.34 38.54
N VAL A 92 -7.27 -0.01 37.67
CA VAL A 92 -7.03 1.35 37.16
C VAL A 92 -6.69 1.27 35.68
N LEU A 93 -7.10 2.26 34.89
CA LEU A 93 -6.58 2.45 33.53
C LEU A 93 -5.62 3.63 33.50
N ASP A 94 -4.59 3.55 32.65
CA ASP A 94 -3.78 4.72 32.28
C ASP A 94 -4.44 5.56 31.16
N ALA A 95 -3.75 6.62 30.72
CA ALA A 95 -4.24 7.51 29.67
C ALA A 95 -4.38 6.82 28.30
N GLU A 96 -3.55 5.81 28.06
CA GLU A 96 -3.53 4.97 26.86
C GLU A 96 -4.51 3.79 26.93
N LYS A 97 -5.29 3.68 28.02
CA LYS A 97 -6.29 2.65 28.30
C LYS A 97 -5.73 1.26 28.58
N TYR A 98 -4.48 1.13 28.99
CA TYR A 98 -3.98 -0.11 29.57
C TYR A 98 -4.57 -0.33 30.97
N LEU A 99 -5.07 -1.54 31.21
CA LEU A 99 -5.70 -1.98 32.42
C LEU A 99 -4.68 -2.56 33.40
N PHE A 100 -4.63 -2.02 34.61
CA PHE A 100 -3.79 -2.50 35.71
C PHE A 100 -4.67 -3.08 36.81
N ILE A 101 -4.33 -4.27 37.29
CA ILE A 101 -5.13 -5.09 38.20
C ILE A 101 -4.28 -5.48 39.41
N VAL A 102 -4.82 -5.26 40.60
CA VAL A 102 -4.28 -5.81 41.84
C VAL A 102 -4.80 -7.23 42.02
N ASP A 103 -3.93 -8.22 41.84
CA ASP A 103 -4.23 -9.64 41.95
C ASP A 103 -3.85 -10.14 43.37
N ILE A 104 -4.74 -9.87 44.34
CA ILE A 104 -4.42 -9.88 45.78
C ILE A 104 -3.97 -11.24 46.29
N SER A 105 -4.62 -12.33 45.87
CA SER A 105 -4.32 -13.67 46.39
C SER A 105 -3.06 -14.25 45.76
N ASN A 106 -2.68 -13.75 44.58
CA ASN A 106 -1.39 -14.03 43.96
C ASN A 106 -0.29 -13.04 44.37
N ASN A 107 -0.59 -12.07 45.25
CA ASN A 107 0.35 -11.07 45.77
C ASN A 107 1.09 -10.27 44.69
N ARG A 108 0.39 -9.85 43.63
CA ARG A 108 1.03 -9.18 42.48
C ARG A 108 0.17 -8.09 41.85
N ILE A 109 0.81 -7.25 41.05
CA ILE A 109 0.15 -6.32 40.13
C ILE A 109 0.29 -6.86 38.71
N VAL A 110 -0.79 -6.81 37.95
CA VAL A 110 -0.88 -7.27 36.57
C VAL A 110 -1.25 -6.10 35.68
N GLY A 111 -0.67 -5.97 34.49
CA GLY A 111 -1.03 -4.94 33.52
C GLY A 111 -1.32 -5.55 32.15
N SER A 112 -2.26 -4.97 31.41
CA SER A 112 -2.51 -5.31 30.00
C SER A 112 -1.44 -4.72 29.10
N GLY A 113 -1.17 -5.37 27.98
CA GLY A 113 -0.36 -4.87 26.87
C GLY A 113 -0.87 -5.42 25.54
N LEU A 114 -0.13 -5.13 24.46
CA LEU A 114 -0.47 -5.59 23.10
C LEU A 114 -0.62 -7.11 22.97
N ASN A 115 0.04 -7.88 23.84
CA ASN A 115 0.01 -9.35 23.89
C ASN A 115 -0.81 -9.90 25.07
N GLY A 116 -1.75 -9.11 25.60
CA GLY A 116 -2.57 -9.45 26.76
C GLY A 116 -1.94 -9.04 28.09
N PHE A 117 -2.43 -9.63 29.19
CA PHE A 117 -2.01 -9.31 30.55
C PHE A 117 -0.71 -10.02 30.95
N ARG A 118 0.17 -9.29 31.66
CA ARG A 118 1.41 -9.81 32.27
C ARG A 118 1.57 -9.31 33.70
N CYS A 119 2.35 -10.02 34.50
CA CYS A 119 2.71 -9.55 35.83
C CYS A 119 3.75 -8.42 35.74
N LEU A 120 3.55 -7.35 36.51
CA LEU A 120 4.43 -6.18 36.56
C LEU A 120 5.27 -6.13 37.85
N VAL A 121 4.65 -6.44 38.99
CA VAL A 121 5.26 -6.36 40.33
C VAL A 121 4.78 -7.52 41.18
N GLY A 122 5.64 -8.09 42.03
CA GLY A 122 5.27 -9.21 42.90
C GLY A 122 5.22 -10.57 42.19
N CYS A 123 5.85 -10.68 41.02
CA CYS A 123 5.77 -11.87 40.17
C CYS A 123 6.48 -13.10 40.75
N TYR A 124 7.39 -12.89 41.69
CA TYR A 124 8.18 -13.92 42.35
C TYR A 124 7.58 -14.38 43.69
N GLY A 125 6.31 -14.05 43.94
CA GLY A 125 5.57 -14.50 45.12
C GLY A 125 5.56 -13.49 46.28
N VAL A 126 5.03 -13.96 47.40
CA VAL A 126 4.84 -13.15 48.61
C VAL A 126 6.17 -12.81 49.28
N GLY A 127 6.32 -11.57 49.74
CA GLY A 127 7.48 -11.18 50.54
C GLY A 127 7.52 -9.68 50.83
N SER A 128 8.62 -9.22 51.42
CA SER A 128 8.79 -7.84 51.91
C SER A 128 9.94 -7.08 51.23
N GLN A 129 10.59 -7.67 50.22
CA GLN A 129 11.60 -6.98 49.41
C GLN A 129 10.97 -5.91 48.49
N SER A 130 11.79 -5.06 47.89
CA SER A 130 11.35 -3.91 47.08
C SER A 130 10.56 -4.28 45.81
N ASN A 131 10.63 -5.53 45.35
CA ASN A 131 9.92 -6.05 44.18
C ASN A 131 8.85 -7.11 44.54
N GLN A 132 8.62 -7.34 45.84
CA GLN A 132 7.66 -8.29 46.38
C GLN A 132 6.51 -7.56 47.08
N LEU A 133 5.34 -8.20 47.10
CA LEU A 133 4.14 -7.69 47.75
C LEU A 133 3.55 -8.77 48.66
N ASN A 134 2.73 -8.35 49.60
CA ASN A 134 1.98 -9.23 50.49
C ASN A 134 0.56 -8.70 50.67
N ARG A 135 -0.38 -9.35 49.98
CA ARG A 135 -1.78 -8.93 49.82
C ARG A 135 -1.90 -7.45 49.43
N PRO A 136 -1.40 -7.06 48.25
CA PRO A 136 -1.61 -5.70 47.77
C PRO A 136 -3.10 -5.43 47.62
N TYR A 137 -3.58 -4.24 47.97
CA TYR A 137 -5.03 -3.97 48.05
C TYR A 137 -5.51 -2.91 47.06
N GLY A 138 -4.75 -1.85 46.90
CA GLY A 138 -5.07 -0.67 46.08
C GLY A 138 -3.87 -0.21 45.28
N LEU A 139 -4.19 0.49 44.19
CA LEU A 139 -3.27 0.92 43.14
C LEU A 139 -3.68 2.32 42.67
N SER A 140 -2.71 3.20 42.43
CA SER A 140 -2.91 4.51 41.78
C SER A 140 -1.66 4.93 41.03
N PHE A 141 -1.81 5.83 40.07
CA PHE A 141 -0.69 6.49 39.39
C PHE A 141 -0.60 7.97 39.77
N ASP A 142 0.59 8.56 39.69
CA ASP A 142 0.77 10.01 39.66
C ASP A 142 0.83 10.55 38.21
N HIS A 143 0.92 11.87 38.05
CA HIS A 143 1.02 12.52 36.74
C HIS A 143 2.31 12.17 35.98
N SER A 144 3.36 11.69 36.66
CA SER A 144 4.60 11.23 36.02
C SER A 144 4.52 9.77 35.59
N GLY A 145 3.41 9.08 35.89
CA GLY A 145 3.18 7.67 35.62
C GLY A 145 3.74 6.73 36.69
N ASN A 146 4.28 7.24 37.80
CA ASN A 146 4.76 6.38 38.88
C ASN A 146 3.58 5.67 39.57
N MET A 147 3.80 4.42 39.94
CA MET A 147 2.76 3.54 40.46
C MET A 147 2.87 3.41 41.98
N PHE A 148 1.76 3.68 42.68
CA PHE A 148 1.64 3.60 44.14
C PHE A 148 0.80 2.37 44.50
N VAL A 149 1.39 1.43 45.22
CA VAL A 149 0.75 0.18 45.63
C VAL A 149 0.64 0.12 47.14
N THR A 150 -0.57 -0.10 47.65
CA THR A 150 -0.78 -0.38 49.08
C THR A 150 -0.50 -1.85 49.36
N ASP A 151 0.61 -2.11 50.04
CA ASP A 151 1.11 -3.45 50.35
C ASP A 151 0.64 -3.87 51.75
N GLN A 152 -0.64 -4.26 51.82
CA GLN A 152 -1.44 -4.27 53.05
C GLN A 152 -0.80 -5.06 54.19
N ARG A 153 -0.33 -6.29 53.93
CA ARG A 153 0.23 -7.13 55.00
C ARG A 153 1.66 -6.81 55.36
N ASN A 154 2.37 -6.06 54.52
CA ASN A 154 3.66 -5.47 54.87
C ASN A 154 3.51 -4.09 55.53
N SER A 155 2.28 -3.59 55.74
CA SER A 155 1.98 -2.31 56.39
C SER A 155 2.73 -1.13 55.76
N ARG A 156 2.85 -1.12 54.42
CA ARG A 156 3.58 -0.07 53.68
C ARG A 156 2.86 0.33 52.40
N ILE A 157 3.27 1.48 51.86
CA ILE A 157 3.00 1.86 50.48
C ILE A 157 4.31 1.76 49.72
N GLN A 158 4.31 1.03 48.61
CA GLN A 158 5.46 0.99 47.71
C GLN A 158 5.22 1.89 46.51
N VAL A 159 6.25 2.66 46.17
CA VAL A 159 6.27 3.52 44.98
C VAL A 159 7.18 2.86 43.97
N PHE A 160 6.61 2.46 42.85
CA PHE A 160 7.34 1.96 41.71
C PHE A 160 7.46 3.12 40.73
N LEU A 161 8.67 3.63 40.59
CA LEU A 161 8.93 4.71 39.66
C LEU A 161 8.69 4.20 38.24
N LEU A 162 7.93 4.98 37.45
CA LEU A 162 7.94 4.79 36.01
C LEU A 162 9.31 5.19 35.55
N MET A 163 10.18 4.19 35.44
CA MET A 163 11.43 4.39 34.77
C MET A 163 11.09 4.62 33.31
N LYS A 164 11.21 5.88 32.88
CA LYS A 164 11.14 6.25 31.46
C LYS A 164 12.21 5.52 30.62
N ASP A 165 13.14 4.82 31.29
CA ASP A 165 14.23 4.01 30.73
C ASP A 165 14.41 2.59 31.32
N SER A 166 13.38 1.89 31.84
CA SER A 166 13.56 0.49 32.35
C SER A 166 13.05 -0.63 31.46
N PHE A 167 13.44 -0.56 30.20
CA PHE A 167 13.96 -1.72 29.51
C PHE A 167 15.28 -1.24 28.91
N VAL A 168 16.37 -1.25 29.68
CA VAL A 168 17.69 -1.07 29.05
C VAL A 168 17.98 -2.36 28.32
N LEU A 169 17.49 -2.44 27.09
CA LEU A 169 17.92 -3.45 26.15
C LEU A 169 19.44 -3.34 26.06
N SER A 170 20.09 -4.49 26.07
CA SER A 170 21.53 -4.56 25.86
C SER A 170 21.94 -4.02 24.48
N PHE A 171 20.99 -3.98 23.54
CA PHE A 171 21.13 -3.60 22.15
C PHE A 171 20.27 -2.38 21.81
N ASN A 172 20.69 -1.62 20.79
CA ASN A 172 19.84 -0.59 20.23
C ASN A 172 18.67 -1.20 19.45
N GLN A 173 17.46 -0.81 19.81
CA GLN A 173 16.24 -1.12 19.07
C GLN A 173 15.51 0.17 18.67
N PRO A 174 16.03 0.94 17.70
CA PRO A 174 15.46 2.24 17.40
C PRO A 174 14.03 2.12 16.85
N LYS A 175 13.22 3.15 17.10
CA LYS A 175 11.89 3.28 16.49
C LYS A 175 12.01 3.97 15.13
N PHE A 176 11.54 3.30 14.08
CA PHE A 176 11.53 3.82 12.71
C PHE A 176 10.09 3.98 12.20
N CYS A 177 9.83 5.04 11.43
CA CYS A 177 8.61 5.15 10.65
C CYS A 177 8.64 4.16 9.46
N SER A 178 7.49 3.94 8.81
CA SER A 178 7.39 3.04 7.63
C SER A 178 8.25 3.52 6.45
N THR A 179 8.39 4.84 6.28
CA THR A 179 9.16 5.48 5.21
C THR A 179 10.63 5.73 5.55
N ALA A 180 11.14 5.25 6.69
CA ALA A 180 12.49 5.57 7.15
C ALA A 180 13.56 5.22 6.09
N THR A 181 14.44 6.15 5.78
CA THR A 181 15.52 5.99 4.78
C THR A 181 16.87 6.41 5.36
N TRP A 182 17.92 5.93 4.70
CA TRP A 182 19.31 6.26 5.01
C TRP A 182 19.96 6.84 3.77
N ASN A 183 21.04 7.59 3.96
CA ASN A 183 21.86 8.10 2.87
C ASN A 183 22.27 6.96 1.95
N SER A 184 22.20 7.20 0.64
CA SER A 184 22.62 6.19 -0.32
C SER A 184 24.09 5.87 -0.13
N ASN A 185 24.95 6.84 0.14
CA ASN A 185 26.40 6.62 0.18
C ASN A 185 26.86 6.17 1.57
N GLY A 186 27.43 4.96 1.64
CA GLY A 186 28.07 4.43 2.84
C GLY A 186 29.38 5.13 3.19
N ILE A 187 29.63 5.28 4.48
CA ILE A 187 30.91 5.76 5.04
C ILE A 187 31.67 4.53 5.56
N THR A 188 32.83 4.24 5.00
CA THR A 188 33.73 3.22 5.59
C THR A 188 34.30 3.76 6.88
N ILE A 189 33.78 3.27 8.02
CA ILE A 189 34.31 3.66 9.33
C ILE A 189 35.57 2.87 9.65
N ALA A 190 35.65 1.59 9.26
CA ALA A 190 36.80 0.74 9.52
C ALA A 190 37.17 -0.05 8.26
N ASN A 191 38.46 -0.12 7.94
CA ASN A 191 38.98 -0.91 6.83
C ASN A 191 39.89 -2.04 7.32
N ARG A 192 40.38 -2.85 6.38
CA ARG A 192 41.28 -4.00 6.66
C ARG A 192 42.47 -3.66 7.56
N SER A 193 43.01 -2.44 7.49
CA SER A 193 44.15 -2.03 8.32
C SER A 193 43.79 -1.85 9.79
N ILE A 194 42.51 -1.53 10.09
CA ILE A 194 42.01 -1.31 11.45
C ILE A 194 41.40 -2.58 12.02
N VAL A 195 40.47 -3.21 11.29
CA VAL A 195 39.71 -4.37 11.79
C VAL A 195 40.33 -5.71 11.40
N GLY A 196 41.31 -5.75 10.51
CA GLY A 196 41.88 -6.99 9.99
C GLY A 196 41.07 -7.59 8.84
N GLN A 197 41.39 -8.83 8.47
CA GLN A 197 40.70 -9.60 7.44
C GLN A 197 39.56 -10.43 8.04
N TYR A 198 38.46 -10.58 7.32
CA TYR A 198 37.27 -11.33 7.76
C TYR A 198 36.69 -10.88 9.12
N PRO A 199 36.26 -9.61 9.26
CA PRO A 199 35.35 -9.25 10.34
C PRO A 199 34.07 -10.09 10.23
N THR A 200 33.55 -10.61 11.34
CA THR A 200 32.43 -11.58 11.33
C THR A 200 31.18 -11.06 12.01
N ALA A 201 31.33 -10.33 13.12
CA ALA A 201 30.23 -9.79 13.89
C ALA A 201 30.45 -8.35 14.35
N ILE A 202 29.35 -7.60 14.38
CA ILE A 202 29.30 -6.21 14.82
C ILE A 202 28.15 -6.05 15.82
N PHE A 203 28.40 -5.29 16.88
CA PHE A 203 27.39 -4.88 17.83
C PHE A 203 27.59 -3.43 18.21
N VAL A 204 26.50 -2.67 18.29
CA VAL A 204 26.52 -1.30 18.79
C VAL A 204 25.61 -1.22 20.00
N ASN A 205 26.16 -0.81 21.14
CA ASN A 205 25.41 -0.70 22.39
C ASN A 205 24.68 0.65 22.51
N MET A 206 23.86 0.80 23.57
CA MET A 206 23.11 2.03 23.86
C MET A 206 23.96 3.29 24.07
N ASN A 207 25.27 3.13 24.28
CA ASN A 207 26.24 4.21 24.45
C ASN A 207 27.02 4.50 23.14
N ASN A 208 26.54 4.03 21.98
CA ASN A 208 27.20 4.15 20.67
C ASN A 208 28.64 3.62 20.62
N THR A 209 28.97 2.65 21.48
CA THR A 209 30.22 1.92 21.39
C THR A 209 30.04 0.76 20.42
N ILE A 210 30.92 0.69 19.43
CA ILE A 210 30.95 -0.30 18.36
C ILE A 210 31.92 -1.41 18.77
N TYR A 211 31.47 -2.66 18.70
CA TYR A 211 32.24 -3.86 19.01
C TYR A 211 32.32 -4.72 17.76
N ILE A 212 33.53 -5.08 17.35
CA ILE A 212 33.76 -5.86 16.14
C ILE A 212 34.61 -7.07 16.49
N ALA A 213 34.14 -8.27 16.16
CA ALA A 213 34.93 -9.49 16.23
C ALA A 213 35.61 -9.74 14.89
N ASN A 214 36.88 -10.14 14.95
CA ASN A 214 37.65 -10.53 13.79
C ASN A 214 38.04 -12.01 13.88
N GLN A 215 37.69 -12.79 12.84
CA GLN A 215 37.96 -14.22 12.80
C GLN A 215 39.46 -14.53 12.71
N GLN A 216 40.19 -13.83 11.85
CA GLN A 216 41.59 -14.15 11.55
C GLN A 216 42.54 -13.76 12.69
N ASN A 217 42.31 -12.61 13.31
CA ASN A 217 43.19 -12.08 14.34
C ASN A 217 42.79 -12.52 15.76
N SER A 218 41.64 -13.18 15.92
CA SER A 218 41.09 -13.56 17.24
C SER A 218 41.04 -12.37 18.21
N THR A 219 40.52 -11.24 17.74
CA THR A 219 40.41 -10.01 18.54
C THR A 219 38.99 -9.46 18.57
N ILE A 220 38.69 -8.74 19.65
CA ILE A 220 37.55 -7.83 19.72
C ILE A 220 38.08 -6.40 19.65
N VAL A 221 37.64 -5.65 18.64
CA VAL A 221 37.98 -4.24 18.48
C VAL A 221 36.82 -3.40 18.99
N MET A 222 37.08 -2.54 19.96
CA MET A 222 36.10 -1.60 20.51
C MET A 222 36.38 -0.19 20.02
N TRP A 223 35.33 0.49 19.56
CA TRP A 223 35.43 1.79 18.93
C TRP A 223 34.27 2.69 19.34
N GLN A 224 34.58 3.85 19.93
CA GLN A 224 33.61 4.95 20.08
C GLN A 224 33.36 5.67 18.75
N GLU A 225 32.11 5.87 18.38
CA GLU A 225 31.69 6.41 17.07
C GLU A 225 32.40 7.71 16.65
N GLU A 226 32.72 8.60 17.61
CA GLU A 226 33.40 9.89 17.35
C GLU A 226 34.93 9.77 17.20
N SER A 227 35.52 8.61 17.46
CA SER A 227 36.96 8.40 17.39
C SER A 227 37.40 8.04 15.97
N VAL A 228 38.63 8.41 15.59
CA VAL A 228 39.26 7.99 14.32
C VAL A 228 39.97 6.65 14.46
N ASN A 229 40.31 6.24 15.70
CA ASN A 229 41.05 5.01 16.01
C ASN A 229 40.28 4.12 16.99
N PRO A 230 40.54 2.80 17.01
CA PRO A 230 40.02 1.90 18.04
C PRO A 230 40.33 2.41 19.44
N THR A 231 39.32 2.40 20.29
CA THR A 231 39.46 2.78 21.70
C THR A 231 40.12 1.72 22.54
N LYS A 232 39.92 0.44 22.23
CA LYS A 232 40.57 -0.69 22.91
C LYS A 232 40.52 -1.92 22.01
N ILE A 233 41.61 -2.69 22.01
CA ILE A 233 41.67 -4.00 21.36
C ILE A 233 41.79 -5.04 22.48
N ILE A 234 40.87 -5.99 22.51
CA ILE A 234 40.86 -7.08 23.47
C ILE A 234 41.38 -8.33 22.76
N HIS A 235 42.44 -8.90 23.33
CA HIS A 235 42.99 -10.19 22.94
C HIS A 235 42.50 -11.24 23.94
N GLY A 236 42.00 -12.36 23.43
CA GLY A 236 41.73 -13.54 24.24
C GLY A 236 42.27 -14.78 23.54
N ASP A 237 42.33 -15.89 24.27
CA ASP A 237 42.79 -17.19 23.73
C ASP A 237 41.72 -17.88 22.87
N PHE A 238 40.73 -17.13 22.37
CA PHE A 238 39.67 -17.69 21.57
C PHE A 238 40.05 -17.84 20.11
N THR A 239 39.45 -18.78 19.40
CA THR A 239 39.81 -19.10 18.01
C THR A 239 38.67 -18.83 17.03
N GLU A 240 38.95 -18.05 15.97
CA GLU A 240 38.03 -17.88 14.84
C GLU A 240 36.58 -17.48 15.24
N PRO A 241 36.39 -16.41 16.03
CA PRO A 241 35.07 -16.02 16.53
C PRO A 241 34.09 -15.67 15.40
N ASN A 242 32.90 -16.28 15.40
CA ASN A 242 31.87 -16.05 14.38
C ASN A 242 30.82 -15.02 14.80
N SER A 243 30.55 -14.90 16.10
CA SER A 243 29.53 -13.99 16.61
C SER A 243 29.90 -13.39 17.97
N LEU A 244 29.28 -12.24 18.28
CA LEU A 244 29.42 -11.58 19.56
C LEU A 244 28.10 -10.91 19.96
N PHE A 245 27.90 -10.73 21.27
CA PHE A 245 26.81 -9.93 21.83
C PHE A 245 27.32 -9.18 23.06
N VAL A 246 26.88 -7.94 23.27
CA VAL A 246 27.28 -7.15 24.44
C VAL A 246 26.06 -6.82 25.27
N THR A 247 26.16 -7.04 26.57
CA THR A 247 25.08 -6.78 27.52
C THR A 247 25.11 -5.34 28.06
N SER A 248 24.03 -4.87 28.69
CA SER A 248 23.90 -3.50 29.20
C SER A 248 24.92 -3.14 30.29
N ASN A 249 25.47 -4.13 31.00
CA ASN A 249 26.57 -3.92 31.97
C ASN A 249 27.96 -3.87 31.28
N GLY A 250 28.02 -4.08 29.96
CA GLY A 250 29.24 -4.08 29.16
C GLY A 250 29.94 -5.44 29.05
N ASP A 251 29.40 -6.52 29.61
CA ASP A 251 29.96 -7.86 29.41
C ASP A 251 29.81 -8.27 27.94
N ILE A 252 30.90 -8.78 27.35
CA ILE A 252 30.99 -9.22 25.96
C ILE A 252 30.95 -10.75 25.93
N TYR A 253 29.96 -11.29 25.24
CA TYR A 253 29.82 -12.72 24.96
C TYR A 253 30.35 -12.95 23.55
N ILE A 254 31.26 -13.91 23.41
CA ILE A 254 31.93 -14.20 22.14
C ILE A 254 32.03 -15.70 21.90
N ASP A 255 31.78 -16.09 20.65
CA ASP A 255 32.02 -17.44 20.16
C ASP A 255 33.52 -17.77 20.19
N ASP A 256 33.88 -18.94 20.70
CA ASP A 256 35.26 -19.43 20.75
C ASP A 256 35.57 -20.43 19.60
N GLY A 257 34.75 -20.42 18.56
CA GLY A 257 34.92 -21.27 17.39
C GLY A 257 34.84 -22.77 17.66
N GLU A 258 34.95 -23.53 16.58
CA GLU A 258 34.67 -24.96 16.58
C GLU A 258 35.72 -25.77 17.35
N LYS A 259 37.00 -25.35 17.30
CA LYS A 259 38.11 -26.06 17.95
C LYS A 259 37.99 -26.08 19.47
N ASN A 260 37.53 -24.97 20.06
CA ASN A 260 37.38 -24.85 21.50
C ASN A 260 35.96 -25.19 21.98
N GLY A 261 34.94 -25.08 21.11
CA GLY A 261 33.58 -25.58 21.38
C GLY A 261 32.91 -24.91 22.59
N ARG A 262 33.00 -23.59 22.72
CA ARG A 262 32.45 -22.86 23.86
C ARG A 262 32.13 -21.40 23.53
N VAL A 263 31.36 -20.76 24.40
CA VAL A 263 31.15 -19.31 24.43
C VAL A 263 31.85 -18.75 25.66
N GLN A 264 32.66 -17.72 25.44
CA GLN A 264 33.33 -16.99 26.51
C GLN A 264 32.62 -15.67 26.82
N ARG A 265 32.61 -15.28 28.08
CA ARG A 265 32.22 -13.96 28.56
C ARG A 265 33.47 -13.22 29.02
N TRP A 266 33.71 -12.05 28.45
CA TRP A 266 34.67 -11.08 28.93
C TRP A 266 33.96 -9.98 29.70
N SER A 267 34.44 -9.66 30.89
CA SER A 267 33.87 -8.56 31.69
C SER A 267 34.79 -7.35 31.71
N PRO A 268 34.29 -6.13 31.45
CA PRO A 268 35.09 -4.92 31.50
C PRO A 268 35.60 -4.60 32.91
N GLU A 269 34.87 -5.03 33.96
CA GLU A 269 35.24 -4.77 35.36
C GLU A 269 36.46 -5.58 35.80
N THR A 270 36.53 -6.85 35.37
CA THR A 270 37.60 -7.77 35.78
C THR A 270 38.68 -7.92 34.72
N ASN A 271 38.39 -7.57 33.46
CA ASN A 271 39.24 -7.76 32.29
C ASN A 271 39.66 -9.24 32.10
N ILE A 272 38.79 -10.18 32.50
CA ILE A 272 39.01 -11.64 32.45
C ILE A 272 37.95 -12.31 31.58
N PHE A 273 38.35 -13.37 30.88
CA PHE A 273 37.47 -14.28 30.16
C PHE A 273 37.02 -15.46 31.04
N VAL A 274 35.74 -15.80 30.97
CA VAL A 274 35.15 -16.97 31.66
C VAL A 274 34.28 -17.74 30.68
N THR A 275 34.39 -19.07 30.67
CA THR A 275 33.48 -19.93 29.89
C THR A 275 32.09 -19.93 30.51
N VAL A 276 31.07 -19.61 29.70
CA VAL A 276 29.67 -19.51 30.16
C VAL A 276 28.76 -20.56 29.52
N MET A 277 29.16 -21.14 28.39
CA MET A 277 28.41 -22.18 27.69
C MET A 277 29.38 -23.07 26.93
N ASN A 278 29.26 -24.40 27.03
CA ASN A 278 29.96 -25.34 26.15
C ASN A 278 29.03 -25.72 25.00
N VAL A 279 29.52 -25.74 23.77
CA VAL A 279 28.74 -26.03 22.55
C VAL A 279 29.48 -27.05 21.68
N SER A 280 28.73 -27.81 20.87
CA SER A 280 29.33 -28.85 20.00
C SER A 280 29.76 -28.34 18.63
N SER A 281 29.51 -27.06 18.32
CA SER A 281 29.86 -26.36 17.07
C SER A 281 29.86 -24.86 17.32
N SER A 282 30.51 -24.08 16.44
CA SER A 282 30.56 -22.62 16.53
C SER A 282 29.16 -21.98 16.60
N CYS A 283 29.06 -20.90 17.36
CA CYS A 283 27.88 -20.07 17.41
C CYS A 283 27.95 -19.01 16.31
N PHE A 284 27.11 -19.13 15.28
CA PHE A 284 27.04 -18.17 14.16
C PHE A 284 26.20 -16.92 14.48
N GLY A 285 25.39 -17.01 15.53
CA GLY A 285 24.64 -15.91 16.11
C GLY A 285 24.54 -16.12 17.61
N LEU A 286 24.85 -15.07 18.37
CA LEU A 286 24.71 -15.02 19.81
C LEU A 286 23.74 -13.90 20.18
N PHE A 287 22.89 -14.17 21.18
CA PHE A 287 21.97 -13.19 21.71
C PHE A 287 21.73 -13.47 23.20
N VAL A 288 21.66 -12.42 24.02
CA VAL A 288 21.25 -12.53 25.43
C VAL A 288 19.91 -11.81 25.59
N ASP A 289 18.88 -12.54 26.01
CA ASP A 289 17.55 -11.99 26.23
C ASP A 289 17.42 -11.23 27.56
N ILE A 290 16.26 -10.60 27.76
CA ILE A 290 15.95 -9.82 28.96
C ILE A 290 15.89 -10.64 30.27
N ASN A 291 15.95 -11.98 30.17
CA ASN A 291 15.96 -12.89 31.32
C ASN A 291 17.35 -13.51 31.55
N ASP A 292 18.41 -12.91 30.97
CA ASP A 292 19.78 -13.42 31.02
C ASP A 292 19.90 -14.86 30.47
N THR A 293 19.10 -15.18 29.44
CA THR A 293 19.26 -16.44 28.70
C THR A 293 20.11 -16.17 27.46
N LEU A 294 21.23 -16.90 27.35
CA LEU A 294 22.12 -16.88 26.20
C LEU A 294 21.64 -17.89 25.15
N TYR A 295 21.53 -17.43 23.91
CA TYR A 295 21.16 -18.22 22.73
C TYR A 295 22.36 -18.32 21.79
N CYS A 296 22.49 -19.46 21.13
CA CYS A 296 23.54 -19.76 20.16
C CYS A 296 22.92 -20.54 18.98
N SER A 297 23.05 -20.01 17.76
CA SER A 297 22.73 -20.74 16.53
C SER A 297 23.92 -21.58 16.08
N MET A 298 23.71 -22.90 16.00
CA MET A 298 24.72 -23.85 15.53
C MET A 298 24.38 -24.24 14.10
N ARG A 299 24.99 -23.55 13.13
CA ARG A 299 24.77 -23.74 11.70
C ARG A 299 24.91 -25.21 11.29
N ASP A 300 26.01 -25.83 11.68
CA ASP A 300 26.37 -27.18 11.23
C ASP A 300 25.57 -28.29 11.95
N HIS A 301 24.86 -27.94 13.04
CA HIS A 301 23.95 -28.84 13.74
C HIS A 301 22.47 -28.50 13.50
N HIS A 302 22.15 -27.52 12.64
CA HIS A 302 20.78 -27.22 12.21
C HIS A 302 19.81 -26.94 13.37
N GLN A 303 20.29 -26.27 14.42
CA GLN A 303 19.50 -25.93 15.60
C GLN A 303 20.01 -24.67 16.29
N VAL A 304 19.15 -24.06 17.09
CA VAL A 304 19.49 -23.00 18.04
C VAL A 304 19.39 -23.59 19.44
N VAL A 305 20.44 -23.44 20.24
CA VAL A 305 20.47 -23.85 21.64
C VAL A 305 20.46 -22.63 22.55
N LYS A 306 19.93 -22.81 23.76
CA LYS A 306 19.86 -21.75 24.77
C LYS A 306 20.21 -22.26 26.16
N ARG A 307 20.58 -21.33 27.02
CA ARG A 307 21.00 -21.59 28.40
C ARG A 307 20.80 -20.36 29.27
N SER A 308 20.26 -20.55 30.47
CA SER A 308 20.22 -19.50 31.49
C SER A 308 21.64 -19.23 32.00
N LEU A 309 22.05 -17.96 32.03
CA LEU A 309 23.34 -17.54 32.57
C LEU A 309 23.42 -17.68 34.10
N ASN A 310 22.28 -17.89 34.76
CA ASN A 310 22.18 -18.19 36.19
C ASN A 310 22.41 -19.68 36.51
N ASP A 311 22.45 -20.55 35.49
CA ASP A 311 22.70 -21.98 35.69
C ASP A 311 24.20 -22.28 35.79
N SER A 312 24.58 -23.24 36.63
CA SER A 312 25.96 -23.76 36.72
C SER A 312 26.50 -24.11 35.34
N VAL A 313 27.73 -23.70 34.97
CA VAL A 313 28.38 -23.91 33.65
C VAL A 313 28.34 -25.37 33.16
N MET A 314 28.21 -26.35 34.06
CA MET A 314 28.09 -27.78 33.71
C MET A 314 26.68 -28.23 33.32
N ALA A 315 25.66 -27.38 33.49
CA ALA A 315 24.29 -27.67 33.05
C ALA A 315 24.21 -27.86 31.53
N SER A 316 23.37 -28.80 31.09
CA SER A 316 23.15 -29.09 29.68
C SER A 316 22.38 -27.96 28.99
N ASN A 317 22.79 -27.61 27.76
CA ASN A 317 22.07 -26.66 26.94
C ASN A 317 20.71 -27.24 26.52
N ARG A 318 19.72 -26.37 26.35
CA ARG A 318 18.38 -26.74 25.87
C ARG A 318 18.23 -26.33 24.42
N VAL A 319 17.49 -27.11 23.64
CA VAL A 319 17.15 -26.71 22.26
C VAL A 319 16.07 -25.62 22.31
N ALA A 320 16.32 -24.52 21.61
CA ALA A 320 15.40 -23.40 21.46
C ALA A 320 14.62 -23.49 20.14
N ALA A 321 15.27 -23.92 19.05
CA ALA A 321 14.68 -24.10 17.73
C ALA A 321 15.43 -25.17 16.93
N GLY A 322 14.75 -25.80 15.98
CA GLY A 322 15.31 -26.88 15.16
C GLY A 322 15.32 -28.24 15.86
N THR A 323 15.53 -29.30 15.08
CA THR A 323 15.53 -30.69 15.59
C THR A 323 16.91 -31.34 15.61
N GLY A 324 17.95 -30.59 15.23
CA GLY A 324 19.30 -31.15 15.03
C GLY A 324 19.51 -31.81 13.67
N ILE A 325 18.46 -31.86 12.83
CA ILE A 325 18.46 -32.48 11.49
C ILE A 325 18.07 -31.41 10.48
N ASN A 326 18.76 -31.37 9.33
CA ASN A 326 18.39 -30.47 8.24
C ASN A 326 17.01 -30.81 7.68
N GLY A 327 16.21 -29.77 7.46
CA GLY A 327 14.91 -29.92 6.80
C GLY A 327 14.17 -28.61 6.72
N SER A 328 13.02 -28.63 6.04
CA SER A 328 12.21 -27.45 5.72
C SER A 328 10.86 -27.41 6.45
N ALA A 329 10.56 -28.42 7.29
CA ALA A 329 9.35 -28.42 8.12
C ALA A 329 9.34 -27.22 9.09
N SER A 330 8.17 -26.90 9.65
CA SER A 330 7.99 -25.76 10.57
C SER A 330 8.83 -25.87 11.84
N ASN A 331 9.20 -27.06 12.28
CA ASN A 331 10.06 -27.28 13.44
C ASN A 331 11.53 -27.60 13.07
N GLN A 332 11.86 -27.60 11.78
CA GLN A 332 13.20 -27.91 11.27
C GLN A 332 13.90 -26.65 10.77
N LEU A 333 15.22 -26.66 10.87
CA LEU A 333 16.10 -25.62 10.33
C LEU A 333 17.10 -26.30 9.39
N TYR A 334 17.69 -25.54 8.49
CA TYR A 334 18.81 -25.92 7.67
C TYR A 334 19.83 -24.78 7.66
N SER A 335 20.95 -25.00 8.36
CA SER A 335 22.04 -24.02 8.49
C SER A 335 21.59 -22.66 9.06
N PRO A 336 21.02 -22.59 10.28
CA PRO A 336 20.61 -21.33 10.88
C PRO A 336 21.83 -20.45 11.21
N ILE A 337 21.73 -19.14 10.94
CA ILE A 337 22.84 -18.18 11.13
C ILE A 337 22.44 -17.10 12.14
N GLY A 338 21.65 -16.12 11.74
CA GLY A 338 21.26 -14.98 12.55
C GLY A 338 20.12 -15.31 13.49
N ILE A 339 20.19 -14.76 14.69
CA ILE A 339 19.12 -14.89 15.68
C ILE A 339 18.81 -13.55 16.33
N PHE A 340 17.54 -13.33 16.66
CA PHE A 340 17.08 -12.20 17.46
C PHE A 340 15.98 -12.67 18.39
N VAL A 341 16.01 -12.23 19.66
CA VAL A 341 14.96 -12.54 20.63
C VAL A 341 14.29 -11.24 21.04
N ASP A 342 12.98 -11.15 20.86
CA ASP A 342 12.23 -9.94 21.21
C ASP A 342 11.91 -9.88 22.72
N VAL A 343 11.29 -8.78 23.15
CA VAL A 343 10.89 -8.58 24.56
C VAL A 343 9.79 -9.54 25.04
N ASN A 344 9.14 -10.27 24.12
CA ASN A 344 8.17 -11.33 24.44
C ASN A 344 8.82 -12.70 24.54
N LEU A 345 10.15 -12.77 24.34
CA LEU A 345 10.93 -14.01 24.26
C LEU A 345 10.59 -14.84 23.02
N ASP A 346 10.08 -14.20 21.97
CA ASP A 346 9.90 -14.83 20.67
C ASP A 346 11.24 -14.84 19.92
N LEU A 347 11.61 -16.00 19.37
CA LEU A 347 12.89 -16.22 18.71
C LEU A 347 12.72 -16.14 17.19
N TYR A 348 13.42 -15.20 16.58
CA TYR A 348 13.56 -15.08 15.13
C TYR A 348 14.86 -15.72 14.70
N VAL A 349 14.81 -16.60 13.71
CA VAL A 349 15.97 -17.34 13.20
C VAL A 349 16.06 -17.15 11.69
N THR A 350 17.21 -16.69 11.19
CA THR A 350 17.50 -16.76 9.75
C THR A 350 17.95 -18.17 9.41
N ASP A 351 17.14 -18.85 8.61
CA ASP A 351 17.27 -20.24 8.22
C ASP A 351 17.90 -20.27 6.82
N CYS A 352 19.22 -19.98 6.75
CA CYS A 352 19.92 -19.68 5.50
C CYS A 352 19.74 -20.76 4.44
N GLY A 353 19.83 -22.05 4.81
CA GLY A 353 19.69 -23.15 3.86
C GLY A 353 18.28 -23.32 3.29
N ASN A 354 17.26 -22.72 3.91
CA ASN A 354 15.87 -22.72 3.43
C ASN A 354 15.42 -21.34 2.89
N ASP A 355 16.32 -20.36 2.81
CA ASP A 355 16.03 -19.00 2.33
C ASP A 355 14.82 -18.33 3.01
N ARG A 356 14.74 -18.49 4.34
CA ARG A 356 13.62 -17.96 5.13
C ARG A 356 14.06 -17.41 6.48
N VAL A 357 13.18 -16.65 7.08
CA VAL A 357 13.20 -16.26 8.48
C VAL A 357 12.03 -16.94 9.19
N GLN A 358 12.34 -17.72 10.23
CA GLN A 358 11.33 -18.35 11.07
C GLN A 358 11.16 -17.59 12.38
N LEU A 359 9.91 -17.37 12.77
CA LEU A 359 9.48 -16.89 14.07
C LEU A 359 9.00 -18.07 14.91
N LEU A 360 9.67 -18.35 16.03
CA LEU A 360 9.23 -19.30 17.03
C LEU A 360 8.71 -18.53 18.24
N GLN A 361 7.40 -18.64 18.48
CA GLN A 361 6.78 -18.01 19.64
C GLN A 361 7.21 -18.69 20.93
N SER A 362 7.31 -17.94 22.02
CA SER A 362 7.77 -18.48 23.30
C SER A 362 6.93 -19.68 23.76
N GLY A 363 7.56 -20.84 23.91
CA GLY A 363 6.91 -22.09 24.34
C GLY A 363 6.40 -22.98 23.19
N GLU A 364 6.41 -22.49 21.95
CA GLU A 364 6.04 -23.26 20.77
C GLU A 364 7.25 -23.92 20.11
N SER A 365 7.07 -25.12 19.57
CA SER A 365 8.12 -25.86 18.85
C SER A 365 8.07 -25.69 17.33
N ASN A 366 6.95 -25.18 16.80
CA ASN A 366 6.77 -24.92 15.37
C ASN A 366 6.98 -23.44 15.08
N GLY A 367 7.82 -23.14 14.10
CA GLY A 367 8.07 -21.81 13.57
C GLY A 367 7.08 -21.42 12.47
N ILE A 368 6.84 -20.12 12.38
CA ILE A 368 6.08 -19.45 11.32
C ILE A 368 7.08 -18.75 10.40
N ALA A 369 7.01 -18.99 9.09
CA ALA A 369 7.81 -18.24 8.13
C ALA A 369 7.29 -16.79 8.05
N VAL A 370 8.11 -15.82 8.48
CA VAL A 370 7.77 -14.38 8.47
C VAL A 370 8.46 -13.62 7.33
N ALA A 371 9.47 -14.24 6.72
CA ALA A 371 10.06 -13.83 5.46
C ALA A 371 10.52 -15.11 4.76
N ASP A 372 10.27 -15.26 3.46
CA ASP A 372 10.69 -16.43 2.69
C ASP A 372 10.85 -16.09 1.21
N ARG A 373 11.26 -17.07 0.42
CA ARG A 373 11.40 -16.95 -1.05
C ARG A 373 10.08 -16.75 -1.82
N TYR A 374 8.92 -16.90 -1.18
CA TYR A 374 7.60 -16.81 -1.81
C TYR A 374 6.89 -15.49 -1.51
N LEU A 375 7.35 -14.75 -0.50
CA LEU A 375 6.96 -13.37 -0.21
C LEU A 375 7.65 -12.40 -1.19
N SER A 376 6.94 -11.34 -1.60
CA SER A 376 7.18 -10.45 -2.76
C SER A 376 8.50 -9.64 -2.76
N LEU A 377 9.65 -10.29 -2.58
CA LEU A 377 10.99 -9.76 -2.81
C LEU A 377 11.48 -10.18 -4.20
N ASN A 378 12.03 -9.23 -4.95
CA ASN A 378 12.70 -9.50 -6.23
C ASN A 378 14.14 -8.95 -6.20
N PRO A 379 15.18 -9.80 -6.29
CA PRO A 379 15.14 -11.27 -6.22
C PRO A 379 14.57 -11.78 -4.88
N PRO A 380 14.14 -13.05 -4.75
CA PRO A 380 13.78 -13.67 -3.47
C PRO A 380 14.94 -13.66 -2.48
N LEU A 381 14.68 -13.87 -1.17
CA LEU A 381 15.75 -14.07 -0.20
C LEU A 381 16.68 -15.22 -0.62
N ASP A 382 17.97 -15.07 -0.36
CA ASP A 382 19.02 -16.07 -0.62
C ASP A 382 20.05 -16.05 0.52
N CYS A 383 20.03 -17.11 1.33
CA CYS A 383 20.83 -17.30 2.55
C CYS A 383 20.81 -16.06 3.49
N PRO A 384 19.68 -15.74 4.14
CA PRO A 384 19.65 -14.65 5.11
C PRO A 384 20.58 -14.93 6.31
N SER A 385 21.42 -13.95 6.69
CA SER A 385 22.50 -14.13 7.67
C SER A 385 22.33 -13.32 8.95
N GLY A 386 21.90 -12.06 8.83
CA GLY A 386 21.70 -11.14 9.94
C GLY A 386 20.23 -10.75 10.07
N ILE A 387 19.75 -10.57 11.32
CA ILE A 387 18.36 -10.17 11.60
C ILE A 387 18.28 -9.27 12.84
N ILE A 388 17.51 -8.18 12.75
CA ILE A 388 17.12 -7.32 13.88
C ILE A 388 15.68 -6.87 13.68
N LEU A 389 14.92 -6.81 14.76
CA LEU A 389 13.58 -6.25 14.79
C LEU A 389 13.63 -4.82 15.36
N ASP A 390 12.99 -3.85 14.72
CA ASP A 390 12.86 -2.50 15.29
C ASP A 390 11.78 -2.40 16.38
N ALA A 391 11.65 -1.25 17.05
CA ALA A 391 10.67 -1.06 18.12
C ALA A 391 9.20 -1.14 17.65
N GLU A 392 8.94 -0.97 16.35
CA GLU A 392 7.60 -1.11 15.73
C GLU A 392 7.35 -2.51 15.15
N LYS A 393 8.27 -3.45 15.39
CA LYS A 393 8.24 -4.83 14.88
C LYS A 393 8.46 -4.96 13.37
N TYR A 394 9.14 -4.01 12.74
CA TYR A 394 9.64 -4.21 11.38
C TYR A 394 10.95 -4.99 11.40
N LEU A 395 11.03 -6.02 10.56
CA LEU A 395 12.19 -6.86 10.36
C LEU A 395 13.19 -6.20 9.43
N PHE A 396 14.46 -6.23 9.83
CA PHE A 396 15.61 -5.93 9.00
C PHE A 396 16.40 -7.22 8.82
N ILE A 397 16.75 -7.54 7.58
CA ILE A 397 17.39 -8.81 7.22
C ILE A 397 18.58 -8.51 6.32
N VAL A 398 19.71 -9.14 6.61
CA VAL A 398 20.85 -9.21 5.68
C VAL A 398 20.61 -10.39 4.77
N ASP A 399 20.41 -10.09 3.49
CA ASP A 399 20.20 -11.06 2.42
C ASP A 399 21.56 -11.29 1.74
N GLN A 400 22.32 -12.21 2.33
CA GLN A 400 23.79 -12.30 2.20
C GLN A 400 24.22 -12.54 0.75
N ASN A 401 23.65 -13.57 0.10
CA ASN A 401 24.05 -13.95 -1.25
C ASN A 401 23.57 -12.94 -2.30
N ASN A 402 22.47 -12.24 -2.01
CA ASN A 402 22.01 -11.11 -2.82
C ASN A 402 22.73 -9.79 -2.52
N ASN A 403 23.73 -9.78 -1.61
CA ASN A 403 24.54 -8.62 -1.27
C ASN A 403 23.73 -7.38 -0.86
N ARG A 404 22.65 -7.57 -0.10
CA ARG A 404 21.74 -6.47 0.24
C ARG A 404 21.18 -6.56 1.66
N ILE A 405 20.64 -5.45 2.13
CA ILE A 405 19.87 -5.37 3.37
C ILE A 405 18.43 -5.04 2.99
N VAL A 406 17.48 -5.85 3.44
CA VAL A 406 16.05 -5.65 3.21
C VAL A 406 15.34 -5.35 4.52
N ARG A 407 14.21 -4.65 4.43
CA ARG A 407 13.37 -4.30 5.57
C ARG A 407 11.90 -4.49 5.25
N SER A 408 11.13 -5.00 6.19
CA SER A 408 9.66 -5.01 6.11
C SER A 408 9.08 -3.62 6.40
N ASP A 409 8.00 -3.27 5.72
CA ASP A 409 7.12 -2.16 6.07
C ASP A 409 5.64 -2.57 5.87
N LEU A 410 4.71 -1.61 6.01
CA LEU A 410 3.27 -1.86 5.83
C LEU A 410 2.89 -2.36 4.42
N ASN A 411 3.79 -2.25 3.43
CA ASN A 411 3.62 -2.67 2.05
C ASN A 411 4.39 -3.96 1.69
N GLY A 412 5.02 -4.62 2.67
CA GLY A 412 5.84 -5.81 2.46
C GLY A 412 7.33 -5.53 2.65
N PHE A 413 8.20 -6.38 2.10
CA PHE A 413 9.64 -6.14 2.18
C PHE A 413 10.11 -5.24 1.04
N ARG A 414 10.94 -4.26 1.38
CA ARG A 414 11.68 -3.45 0.42
C ARG A 414 13.17 -3.57 0.67
N CYS A 415 13.95 -3.38 -0.39
CA CYS A 415 15.39 -3.29 -0.27
C CYS A 415 15.81 -1.91 0.25
N LEU A 416 16.79 -1.88 1.17
CA LEU A 416 17.34 -0.67 1.77
C LEU A 416 18.72 -0.31 1.22
N VAL A 417 19.64 -1.27 1.19
CA VAL A 417 21.05 -1.09 0.79
C VAL A 417 21.44 -2.24 -0.14
N GLY A 418 22.18 -1.97 -1.22
CA GLY A 418 22.63 -3.00 -2.18
C GLY A 418 21.60 -3.41 -3.24
N CYS A 419 20.64 -2.55 -3.55
CA CYS A 419 19.40 -2.91 -4.26
C CYS A 419 19.44 -2.92 -5.80
N TYR A 420 20.58 -2.64 -6.42
CA TYR A 420 20.72 -2.59 -7.88
C TYR A 420 22.06 -3.21 -8.31
N GLY A 421 22.01 -3.92 -9.45
CA GLY A 421 22.99 -4.90 -9.91
C GLY A 421 24.44 -4.41 -10.01
N VAL A 422 25.27 -5.40 -10.33
CA VAL A 422 26.75 -5.50 -10.44
C VAL A 422 27.51 -4.26 -11.00
N ASP A 423 26.82 -3.24 -11.51
CA ASP A 423 27.42 -2.13 -12.27
C ASP A 423 27.26 -0.71 -11.68
N SER A 424 26.53 -0.48 -10.57
CA SER A 424 26.56 0.84 -9.90
C SER A 424 27.62 0.86 -8.79
N GLN A 425 28.84 1.34 -9.05
CA GLN A 425 29.95 1.37 -8.06
C GLN A 425 29.64 2.05 -6.71
N VAL A 426 28.52 2.77 -6.62
CA VAL A 426 28.06 3.41 -5.39
C VAL A 426 27.12 2.42 -4.68
N ASN A 427 27.57 1.87 -3.54
CA ASN A 427 26.80 1.03 -2.58
C ASN A 427 26.78 -0.48 -2.82
N HIS A 428 27.81 -1.02 -3.48
CA HIS A 428 28.01 -2.48 -3.54
C HIS A 428 28.44 -3.02 -2.19
N LEU A 429 27.62 -3.92 -1.64
CA LEU A 429 28.02 -4.80 -0.55
C LEU A 429 28.63 -6.05 -1.16
N ASN A 430 29.56 -6.66 -0.45
CA ASN A 430 30.10 -7.95 -0.85
C ASN A 430 30.09 -8.89 0.34
N ASN A 431 29.13 -9.83 0.28
CA ASN A 431 28.88 -10.84 1.28
C ASN A 431 28.66 -10.24 2.69
N PRO A 432 27.64 -9.38 2.88
CA PRO A 432 27.38 -8.79 4.19
C PRO A 432 26.95 -9.87 5.20
N SER A 433 27.54 -9.87 6.39
CA SER A 433 27.33 -10.94 7.38
C SER A 433 26.46 -10.54 8.58
N SER A 434 26.61 -9.31 9.07
CA SER A 434 25.97 -8.84 10.30
C SER A 434 25.81 -7.32 10.28
N PHE A 435 24.83 -6.82 11.03
CA PHE A 435 24.53 -5.40 11.12
C PHE A 435 24.01 -5.01 12.51
N SER A 436 24.05 -3.72 12.83
CA SER A 436 23.56 -3.15 14.08
C SER A 436 23.19 -1.67 13.89
N PHE A 437 22.46 -1.10 14.86
CA PHE A 437 22.07 0.31 14.84
C PHE A 437 22.75 1.08 15.97
N ASP A 438 23.01 2.36 15.78
CA ASP A 438 23.34 3.27 16.89
C ASP A 438 22.07 3.98 17.44
N ARG A 439 22.25 4.74 18.52
CA ARG A 439 21.19 5.57 19.12
C ARG A 439 20.67 6.66 18.17
N SER A 440 21.50 7.09 17.23
CA SER A 440 21.18 8.08 16.20
C SER A 440 20.53 7.45 14.97
N LYS A 441 20.09 6.18 15.06
CA LYS A 441 19.37 5.43 14.02
C LYS A 441 20.19 5.06 12.79
N ASN A 442 21.50 5.30 12.78
CA ASN A 442 22.38 4.92 11.68
C ASN A 442 22.54 3.40 11.63
N ILE A 443 22.69 2.84 10.43
CA ILE A 443 22.96 1.40 10.25
C ILE A 443 24.45 1.19 10.08
N PHE A 444 25.00 0.23 10.82
CA PHE A 444 26.35 -0.28 10.63
C PHE A 444 26.26 -1.72 10.18
N PHE A 445 27.05 -2.11 9.20
CA PHE A 445 27.14 -3.51 8.80
C PHE A 445 28.55 -3.88 8.36
N ILE A 446 28.78 -5.18 8.37
CA ILE A 446 30.03 -5.76 7.93
C ILE A 446 29.93 -6.08 6.45
N ASP A 447 30.85 -5.53 5.69
CA ASP A 447 31.06 -5.86 4.28
C ASP A 447 32.27 -6.82 4.21
N GLN A 448 31.99 -8.10 4.49
CA GLN A 448 32.97 -9.07 4.96
C GLN A 448 34.06 -9.35 3.92
N SER A 449 33.66 -9.56 2.66
CA SER A 449 34.58 -9.84 1.56
C SER A 449 35.44 -8.63 1.19
N ASN A 450 34.94 -7.42 1.43
CA ASN A 450 35.72 -6.19 1.30
C ASN A 450 36.53 -5.85 2.57
N HIS A 451 36.43 -6.67 3.63
CA HIS A 451 37.13 -6.51 4.91
C HIS A 451 36.93 -5.13 5.55
N GLN A 452 35.70 -4.63 5.49
CA GLN A 452 35.37 -3.28 5.97
C GLN A 452 34.05 -3.23 6.73
N ILE A 453 33.90 -2.16 7.51
CA ILE A 453 32.68 -1.82 8.22
C ILE A 453 32.14 -0.52 7.62
N GLN A 454 30.91 -0.56 7.13
CA GLN A 454 30.26 0.59 6.55
C GLN A 454 29.17 1.13 7.48
N LYS A 455 29.03 2.45 7.51
CA LYS A 455 27.99 3.20 8.22
C LYS A 455 27.11 3.93 7.21
N PHE A 456 25.80 3.78 7.34
CA PHE A 456 24.80 4.49 6.55
C PHE A 456 24.03 5.43 7.48
N GLN A 457 24.09 6.73 7.18
CA GLN A 457 23.50 7.75 8.04
C GLN A 457 21.99 7.82 7.87
N TYR A 458 21.27 7.89 8.99
CA TYR A 458 19.83 8.05 9.00
C TYR A 458 19.42 9.45 8.54
N ILE A 459 18.37 9.53 7.71
CA ILE A 459 17.83 10.80 7.23
C ILE A 459 16.68 11.18 8.17
N GLU A 460 16.89 12.13 9.09
CA GLU A 460 15.89 12.52 10.11
C GLU A 460 14.58 13.05 9.49
N ASP A 461 14.68 13.80 8.40
CA ASP A 461 13.53 14.33 7.65
C ASP A 461 12.78 13.25 6.84
N SER A 462 13.24 12.00 6.81
CA SER A 462 12.51 10.89 6.18
C SER A 462 11.17 10.60 6.85
N CYS A 463 11.01 11.03 8.11
CA CYS A 463 9.75 10.99 8.84
C CYS A 463 9.04 12.36 8.91
N VAL A 464 9.63 13.42 8.33
CA VAL A 464 9.10 14.79 8.28
C VAL A 464 9.04 15.26 6.82
N ASN A 465 8.26 14.54 6.03
CA ASN A 465 7.47 15.10 4.94
C ASN A 465 6.37 14.09 4.63
N ASN A 466 5.15 14.51 4.98
CA ASN A 466 3.84 13.85 4.94
C ASN A 466 3.43 13.05 6.19
N SER A 467 3.32 13.75 7.32
CA SER A 467 2.18 13.51 8.22
C SER A 467 0.90 14.04 7.57
N SER A 468 0.15 13.15 6.92
CA SER A 468 -1.32 13.15 6.68
C SER A 468 -1.55 12.04 5.65
N ALA A 469 -1.87 10.78 5.95
CA ALA A 469 -2.74 10.25 7.00
C ALA A 469 -4.17 10.82 6.95
N VAL A 470 -4.93 10.46 5.90
CA VAL A 470 -6.34 10.01 5.98
C VAL A 470 -6.56 9.03 4.82
N GLN A 471 -7.03 7.82 5.17
CA GLN A 471 -7.62 6.88 4.24
C GLN A 471 -8.99 7.42 3.84
N THR A 472 -9.22 7.73 2.57
CA THR A 472 -10.60 7.89 2.12
C THR A 472 -11.23 6.51 2.17
N VAL A 473 -12.12 6.29 3.15
CA VAL A 473 -12.84 5.05 3.33
C VAL A 473 -14.23 5.21 2.74
N TYR A 474 -14.54 4.39 1.75
CA TYR A 474 -15.86 4.34 1.13
C TYR A 474 -16.46 2.95 1.35
N ALA A 475 -17.57 2.85 2.07
CA ALA A 475 -18.23 1.58 2.34
C ALA A 475 -19.60 1.53 1.66
N SER A 476 -19.89 0.42 0.99
CA SER A 476 -21.16 0.19 0.32
C SER A 476 -21.48 -1.30 0.22
N LYS A 477 -22.59 -1.64 -0.44
CA LYS A 477 -23.06 -3.00 -0.64
C LYS A 477 -23.58 -3.19 -2.06
N LEU A 478 -23.06 -4.20 -2.76
CA LEU A 478 -23.65 -4.67 -4.01
C LEU A 478 -24.94 -5.44 -3.70
N THR A 479 -26.03 -5.08 -4.38
CA THR A 479 -27.38 -5.64 -4.21
C THR A 479 -27.96 -6.03 -5.56
N THR A 480 -29.12 -6.71 -5.58
CA THR A 480 -29.85 -7.02 -6.83
C THR A 480 -30.31 -5.78 -7.60
N ASN A 481 -30.28 -4.60 -6.97
CA ASN A 481 -30.62 -3.32 -7.58
C ASN A 481 -29.38 -2.53 -8.02
N SER A 482 -28.17 -3.03 -7.76
CA SER A 482 -26.94 -2.42 -8.25
C SER A 482 -26.87 -2.56 -9.77
N SER A 483 -26.25 -1.60 -10.45
CA SER A 483 -26.16 -1.64 -11.91
C SER A 483 -25.33 -2.82 -12.37
N THR A 484 -25.57 -3.27 -13.60
CA THR A 484 -24.94 -4.45 -14.18
C THR A 484 -24.12 -4.10 -15.41
N TYR A 485 -22.97 -4.73 -15.57
CA TYR A 485 -22.21 -4.73 -16.83
C TYR A 485 -21.81 -6.16 -17.22
N PHE A 486 -21.44 -6.34 -18.48
CA PHE A 486 -21.03 -7.63 -19.04
C PHE A 486 -19.52 -7.60 -19.32
N LEU A 487 -18.79 -8.60 -18.86
CA LEU A 487 -17.36 -8.77 -19.19
C LEU A 487 -17.20 -9.38 -20.59
N ASP A 488 -18.04 -10.35 -20.93
CA ASP A 488 -18.09 -11.03 -22.22
C ASP A 488 -19.53 -11.47 -22.54
N CYS A 489 -19.87 -11.57 -23.84
CA CYS A 489 -21.22 -11.87 -24.31
C CYS A 489 -21.81 -13.21 -23.82
N TRP A 490 -21.01 -14.08 -23.19
CA TRP A 490 -21.38 -15.44 -22.76
C TRP A 490 -21.46 -15.59 -21.24
N GLU A 491 -21.21 -14.54 -20.47
CA GLU A 491 -21.26 -14.57 -19.01
C GLU A 491 -22.46 -13.82 -18.44
N SER A 492 -22.95 -14.31 -17.31
CA SER A 492 -23.98 -13.69 -16.49
C SER A 492 -23.56 -12.30 -15.98
N SER A 493 -24.53 -11.40 -15.79
CA SER A 493 -24.29 -10.01 -15.40
C SER A 493 -23.57 -9.86 -14.05
N ASN A 494 -22.51 -9.05 -14.01
CA ASN A 494 -21.84 -8.66 -12.77
C ASN A 494 -22.46 -7.37 -12.22
N TYR A 495 -22.80 -7.37 -10.92
CA TYR A 495 -23.21 -6.14 -10.23
C TYR A 495 -21.98 -5.27 -9.99
N TYR A 496 -22.10 -3.97 -10.25
CA TYR A 496 -21.02 -3.02 -10.02
C TYR A 496 -21.50 -1.75 -9.33
N GLU A 497 -20.52 -1.04 -8.79
CA GLU A 497 -20.67 0.29 -8.24
C GLU A 497 -19.57 1.21 -8.80
N ALA A 498 -19.98 2.37 -9.32
CA ALA A 498 -19.06 3.38 -9.84
C ALA A 498 -18.88 4.48 -8.80
N ILE A 499 -17.63 4.73 -8.42
CA ILE A 499 -17.22 5.65 -7.38
C ILE A 499 -16.35 6.73 -8.01
N GLN A 500 -16.79 7.97 -7.94
CA GLN A 500 -16.02 9.13 -8.35
C GLN A 500 -14.86 9.32 -7.39
N VAL A 501 -13.65 9.51 -7.92
CA VAL A 501 -12.41 9.77 -7.19
C VAL A 501 -11.91 11.17 -7.59
N ASN A 502 -12.16 12.17 -6.74
CA ASN A 502 -11.70 13.54 -7.00
C ASN A 502 -10.29 13.72 -6.42
N VAL A 503 -9.32 14.01 -7.29
CA VAL A 503 -7.91 14.14 -6.90
C VAL A 503 -7.53 15.62 -6.84
N HIS A 504 -7.32 16.13 -5.63
CA HIS A 504 -6.94 17.54 -5.41
C HIS A 504 -5.45 17.81 -5.61
N THR A 505 -4.62 16.77 -5.58
CA THR A 505 -3.17 16.89 -5.76
C THR A 505 -2.63 15.64 -6.42
N GLY A 506 -1.88 15.80 -7.51
CA GLY A 506 -1.32 14.70 -8.26
C GLY A 506 -0.24 13.96 -7.48
N GLY A 507 -0.07 12.69 -7.82
CA GLY A 507 0.95 11.82 -7.29
C GLY A 507 0.49 10.36 -7.25
N VAL A 508 1.21 9.53 -6.49
CA VAL A 508 0.98 8.07 -6.54
C VAL A 508 0.05 7.64 -5.41
N TYR A 509 -1.11 7.11 -5.79
CA TYR A 509 -2.15 6.62 -4.90
C TYR A 509 -2.18 5.08 -4.92
N THR A 510 -2.55 4.48 -3.79
CA THR A 510 -2.82 3.04 -3.65
C THR A 510 -4.28 2.88 -3.25
N LEU A 511 -5.01 2.06 -4.01
CA LEU A 511 -6.42 1.75 -3.79
C LEU A 511 -6.54 0.27 -3.44
N PHE A 512 -7.30 -0.07 -2.41
CA PHE A 512 -7.59 -1.47 -2.09
C PHE A 512 -8.98 -1.68 -1.51
N SER A 513 -9.55 -2.87 -1.72
CA SER A 513 -10.84 -3.25 -1.16
C SER A 513 -10.72 -4.19 0.04
N LYS A 514 -11.68 -4.11 0.96
CA LYS A 514 -12.01 -5.18 1.92
C LYS A 514 -13.44 -5.63 1.68
N SER A 515 -13.63 -6.91 1.41
CA SER A 515 -14.93 -7.50 1.15
C SER A 515 -14.98 -8.92 1.69
N ASN A 516 -16.19 -9.41 1.95
CA ASN A 516 -16.47 -10.83 2.21
C ASN A 516 -16.78 -11.62 0.92
N MET A 517 -16.54 -11.00 -0.24
CA MET A 517 -16.74 -11.57 -1.57
C MET A 517 -15.53 -11.26 -2.45
N ASN A 518 -15.36 -12.03 -3.52
CA ASN A 518 -14.32 -11.80 -4.51
C ASN A 518 -14.56 -10.51 -5.32
N THR A 519 -14.05 -9.39 -4.83
CA THR A 519 -14.17 -8.08 -5.51
C THR A 519 -13.06 -7.85 -6.51
N HIS A 520 -13.39 -7.23 -7.63
CA HIS A 520 -12.45 -6.69 -8.62
C HIS A 520 -12.64 -5.17 -8.74
N GLY A 521 -11.58 -4.45 -9.10
CA GLY A 521 -11.58 -2.99 -9.17
C GLY A 521 -10.82 -2.46 -10.38
N ALA A 522 -11.37 -1.44 -11.03
CA ALA A 522 -10.79 -0.80 -12.21
C ALA A 522 -10.91 0.72 -12.12
N ILE A 523 -9.92 1.46 -12.60
CA ILE A 523 -9.94 2.94 -12.57
C ILE A 523 -9.83 3.53 -13.97
N TYR A 524 -10.66 4.54 -14.24
CA TYR A 524 -10.83 5.16 -15.55
C TYR A 524 -10.52 6.65 -15.46
N LYS A 525 -9.80 7.18 -16.45
CA LYS A 525 -9.64 8.63 -16.65
C LYS A 525 -10.87 9.13 -17.42
N ASP A 526 -11.46 10.23 -16.96
CA ASP A 526 -12.62 10.91 -17.55
C ASP A 526 -13.97 10.16 -17.48
N CYS A 527 -14.11 9.02 -18.17
CA CYS A 527 -15.39 8.29 -18.23
C CYS A 527 -15.23 6.76 -18.19
N PHE A 528 -16.22 6.07 -17.62
CA PHE A 528 -16.35 4.61 -17.67
C PHE A 528 -17.42 4.25 -18.69
N ASN A 529 -17.07 3.45 -19.70
CA ASN A 529 -18.02 2.90 -20.67
C ASN A 529 -18.42 1.46 -20.28
N PRO A 530 -19.65 1.22 -19.78
CA PRO A 530 -20.09 -0.14 -19.43
C PRO A 530 -20.16 -1.10 -20.64
N SER A 531 -20.12 -0.56 -21.86
CA SER A 531 -20.15 -1.32 -23.12
C SER A 531 -18.75 -1.72 -23.60
N ASN A 532 -17.70 -1.07 -23.09
CA ASN A 532 -16.31 -1.41 -23.35
C ASN A 532 -15.47 -1.15 -22.09
N PRO A 533 -15.42 -2.10 -21.14
CA PRO A 533 -14.78 -1.90 -19.84
C PRO A 533 -13.24 -1.75 -19.94
N TYR A 534 -12.66 -1.89 -21.13
CA TYR A 534 -11.24 -1.70 -21.40
C TYR A 534 -10.92 -0.30 -21.96
N GLU A 535 -11.92 0.46 -22.39
CA GLU A 535 -11.78 1.83 -22.89
C GLU A 535 -11.50 2.80 -21.73
N ASN A 536 -10.50 3.67 -21.87
CA ASN A 536 -10.07 4.64 -20.85
C ASN A 536 -9.65 4.05 -19.49
N GLN A 537 -9.51 2.72 -19.42
CA GLN A 537 -9.00 2.01 -18.26
C GLN A 537 -7.51 2.32 -18.12
N LEU A 538 -7.12 2.86 -16.98
CA LEU A 538 -5.71 3.09 -16.72
C LEU A 538 -5.00 1.74 -16.47
N PRO A 539 -3.71 1.60 -16.84
CA PRO A 539 -2.98 0.36 -16.59
C PRO A 539 -2.90 0.08 -15.08
N TYR A 540 -3.44 -1.05 -14.62
CA TYR A 540 -3.24 -1.52 -13.25
C TYR A 540 -2.94 -3.02 -13.21
N GLY A 541 -2.07 -3.41 -12.29
CA GLY A 541 -1.80 -4.81 -11.98
C GLY A 541 -2.71 -5.25 -10.83
N ASP A 542 -3.67 -6.14 -11.12
CA ASP A 542 -4.43 -6.82 -10.08
C ASP A 542 -3.61 -8.02 -9.56
N ASP A 543 -3.54 -8.15 -8.23
CA ASP A 543 -2.76 -9.17 -7.54
C ASP A 543 -3.60 -10.45 -7.43
N ARG A 544 -3.40 -11.40 -8.34
CA ARG A 544 -4.22 -12.63 -8.49
C ARG A 544 -4.15 -13.61 -7.31
N CYS A 545 -3.48 -13.25 -6.21
CA CYS A 545 -3.16 -14.12 -5.09
C CYS A 545 -4.09 -13.97 -3.86
N ASN A 546 -5.09 -13.08 -3.89
CA ASN A 546 -6.07 -12.96 -2.80
C ASN A 546 -7.51 -12.97 -3.34
N PRO A 547 -8.29 -14.05 -3.15
CA PRO A 547 -9.57 -14.20 -3.84
C PRO A 547 -10.59 -13.12 -3.47
N ASN A 548 -10.53 -12.52 -2.27
CA ASN A 548 -11.57 -11.63 -1.74
C ASN A 548 -11.37 -10.12 -1.96
N GLN A 549 -10.23 -9.66 -2.50
CA GLN A 549 -9.84 -8.23 -2.46
C GLN A 549 -9.00 -7.83 -3.67
N PHE A 550 -9.17 -6.61 -4.17
CA PHE A 550 -8.28 -6.02 -5.18
C PHE A 550 -7.37 -4.99 -4.52
N ARG A 551 -6.13 -4.84 -5.02
CA ARG A 551 -5.18 -3.80 -4.61
C ARG A 551 -4.33 -3.38 -5.79
N PHE A 552 -4.34 -2.08 -6.13
CA PHE A 552 -3.47 -1.54 -7.16
C PHE A 552 -2.92 -0.16 -6.81
N ARG A 553 -1.77 0.18 -7.42
CA ARG A 553 -1.06 1.45 -7.26
C ARG A 553 -1.06 2.19 -8.59
N ILE A 554 -1.43 3.46 -8.56
CA ILE A 554 -1.62 4.27 -9.77
C ILE A 554 -1.18 5.72 -9.56
N ALA A 555 -0.56 6.32 -10.56
CA ALA A 555 -0.28 7.75 -10.61
C ALA A 555 -1.53 8.50 -11.07
N LEU A 556 -2.03 9.42 -10.25
CA LEU A 556 -3.18 10.27 -10.57
C LEU A 556 -2.72 11.72 -10.67
N GLU A 557 -3.36 12.49 -11.54
CA GLU A 557 -3.02 13.88 -11.84
C GLU A 557 -3.75 14.87 -10.92
N THR A 558 -3.18 16.06 -10.75
CA THR A 558 -3.76 17.13 -9.92
C THR A 558 -5.04 17.67 -10.56
N ASN A 559 -6.09 17.84 -9.78
CA ASN A 559 -7.38 18.41 -10.19
C ASN A 559 -8.11 17.62 -11.29
N ILE A 560 -7.86 16.31 -11.39
CA ILE A 560 -8.60 15.42 -12.29
C ILE A 560 -9.56 14.53 -11.49
N THR A 561 -10.72 14.28 -12.08
CA THR A 561 -11.71 13.33 -11.58
C THR A 561 -11.54 12.00 -12.29
N TYR A 562 -11.45 10.92 -11.51
CA TYR A 562 -11.40 9.55 -12.02
C TYR A 562 -12.65 8.78 -11.60
N ILE A 563 -12.92 7.65 -12.27
CA ILE A 563 -13.99 6.73 -11.89
C ILE A 563 -13.37 5.40 -11.46
N LEU A 564 -13.62 5.00 -10.22
CA LEU A 564 -13.31 3.67 -9.69
C LEU A 564 -14.54 2.77 -9.82
N LEU A 565 -14.43 1.71 -10.59
CA LEU A 565 -15.41 0.64 -10.69
C LEU A 565 -15.12 -0.44 -9.65
N VAL A 566 -16.12 -0.88 -8.89
CA VAL A 566 -16.04 -2.03 -7.98
C VAL A 566 -17.07 -3.07 -8.39
N THR A 567 -16.65 -4.31 -8.60
CA THR A 567 -17.47 -5.43 -9.11
C THR A 567 -17.07 -6.74 -8.44
N THR A 568 -17.73 -7.85 -8.78
CA THR A 568 -17.34 -9.21 -8.39
C THR A 568 -16.81 -10.02 -9.56
N TRP A 569 -15.92 -10.97 -9.29
CA TRP A 569 -15.41 -11.93 -10.29
C TRP A 569 -16.46 -12.91 -10.80
N PHE A 570 -17.48 -13.18 -9.99
CA PHE A 570 -18.59 -14.06 -10.34
C PHE A 570 -19.89 -13.27 -10.41
N ALA A 571 -20.73 -13.64 -11.37
CA ALA A 571 -21.99 -12.97 -11.61
C ALA A 571 -23.01 -13.14 -10.48
N ASN A 572 -23.92 -12.17 -10.38
CA ASN A 572 -25.05 -12.17 -9.46
C ASN A 572 -24.67 -12.28 -7.96
N ILE A 573 -23.43 -11.94 -7.58
CA ILE A 573 -22.98 -11.97 -6.19
C ILE A 573 -23.28 -10.63 -5.49
N THR A 574 -23.89 -10.69 -4.31
CA THR A 574 -24.26 -9.51 -3.50
C THR A 574 -23.60 -9.55 -2.12
N GLY A 575 -23.24 -8.39 -1.58
CA GLY A 575 -22.54 -8.30 -0.30
C GLY A 575 -21.79 -6.98 -0.11
N ALA A 576 -21.20 -6.81 1.07
CA ALA A 576 -20.65 -5.54 1.51
C ALA A 576 -19.16 -5.42 1.17
N PHE A 577 -18.74 -4.21 0.80
CA PHE A 577 -17.34 -3.91 0.55
C PHE A 577 -16.96 -2.55 1.13
N SER A 578 -15.66 -2.35 1.35
CA SER A 578 -15.07 -1.07 1.72
C SER A 578 -13.83 -0.81 0.90
N ILE A 579 -13.70 0.41 0.36
CA ILE A 579 -12.55 0.89 -0.41
C ILE A 579 -11.72 1.80 0.48
N PHE A 580 -10.41 1.64 0.38
CA PHE A 580 -9.43 2.44 1.08
C PHE A 580 -8.48 3.05 0.06
N VAL A 581 -8.30 4.36 0.10
CA VAL A 581 -7.34 5.08 -0.76
C VAL A 581 -6.26 5.70 0.11
N SER A 582 -4.99 5.50 -0.26
CA SER A 582 -3.83 6.12 0.39
C SER A 582 -2.91 6.75 -0.64
N GLY A 583 -2.54 8.02 -0.48
CA GLY A 583 -1.63 8.73 -1.36
C GLY A 583 -1.14 10.04 -0.75
N PRO A 584 -0.52 10.92 -1.55
CA PRO A 584 0.12 12.15 -1.06
C PRO A 584 -0.85 13.18 -0.48
N ASN A 585 -2.15 13.13 -0.81
CA ASN A 585 -3.20 13.98 -0.25
C ASN A 585 -4.56 13.23 -0.17
N HIS A 586 -5.55 13.84 0.47
CA HIS A 586 -6.92 13.32 0.51
C HIS A 586 -7.57 13.31 -0.89
N VAL A 587 -8.35 12.27 -1.19
CA VAL A 587 -9.24 12.22 -2.36
C VAL A 587 -10.68 12.16 -1.90
N ASP A 588 -11.63 12.74 -2.64
CA ASP A 588 -13.05 12.58 -2.30
C ASP A 588 -13.63 11.40 -3.06
N LEU A 589 -14.23 10.45 -2.33
CA LEU A 589 -14.95 9.32 -2.90
C LEU A 589 -16.45 9.57 -2.84
N LYS A 590 -17.12 9.57 -4.00
CA LYS A 590 -18.57 9.78 -4.09
C LYS A 590 -19.21 8.68 -4.95
N ASN A 591 -20.25 8.04 -4.43
CA ASN A 591 -21.05 7.13 -5.25
C ASN A 591 -21.69 7.91 -6.40
N ILE A 592 -21.48 7.45 -7.62
CA ILE A 592 -22.10 8.05 -8.81
C ILE A 592 -23.53 7.56 -9.00
N MET A 593 -23.88 6.40 -8.42
CA MET A 593 -25.13 5.67 -8.68
C MET A 593 -26.15 5.68 -7.54
N ASN A 594 -25.84 6.30 -6.40
CA ASN A 594 -26.81 6.54 -5.32
C ASN A 594 -27.58 7.86 -5.45
N ASN A 595 -27.67 8.41 -6.67
CA ASN A 595 -28.90 9.09 -7.02
C ASN A 595 -29.92 8.02 -7.44
N SER A 596 -30.53 7.39 -6.43
CA SER A 596 -31.95 7.04 -6.50
C SER A 596 -32.77 8.32 -6.62
N SER A 597 -32.50 9.11 -7.65
CA SER A 597 -33.30 10.24 -8.04
C SER A 597 -34.34 9.64 -8.98
N ALA A 598 -35.61 9.84 -8.65
CA ALA A 598 -36.71 9.58 -9.56
C ALA A 598 -36.33 9.97 -10.99
N VAL A 599 -36.78 9.19 -11.98
CA VAL A 599 -36.67 9.55 -13.40
C VAL A 599 -37.00 11.04 -13.54
N GLN A 600 -36.01 11.83 -13.96
CA GLN A 600 -36.15 13.28 -14.03
C GLN A 600 -36.84 13.68 -15.33
N THR A 601 -36.50 12.99 -16.41
CA THR A 601 -37.04 13.26 -17.74
C THR A 601 -37.41 11.95 -18.44
N VAL A 602 -38.59 11.93 -19.08
CA VAL A 602 -38.99 10.87 -20.00
C VAL A 602 -39.24 11.49 -21.37
N TYR A 603 -38.63 10.94 -22.41
CA TYR A 603 -38.85 11.30 -23.79
C TYR A 603 -39.37 10.09 -24.54
N ALA A 604 -40.50 10.17 -25.23
CA ALA A 604 -41.06 9.05 -26.00
C ALA A 604 -41.26 9.47 -27.45
N SER A 605 -40.85 8.61 -28.38
CA SER A 605 -41.01 8.83 -29.82
C SER A 605 -41.10 7.49 -30.57
N LYS A 606 -41.15 7.57 -31.90
CA LYS A 606 -41.25 6.42 -32.80
C LYS A 606 -40.38 6.64 -34.02
N LEU A 607 -39.49 5.69 -34.31
CA LEU A 607 -38.80 5.63 -35.59
C LEU A 607 -39.79 5.17 -36.67
N THR A 608 -39.89 5.94 -37.76
CA THR A 608 -40.80 5.68 -38.89
C THR A 608 -40.05 5.71 -40.20
N ALA A 609 -40.70 5.32 -41.31
CA ALA A 609 -40.10 5.39 -42.64
C ALA A 609 -39.71 6.82 -43.08
N ASN A 610 -40.22 7.86 -42.39
CA ASN A 610 -39.91 9.27 -42.65
C ASN A 610 -38.83 9.83 -41.71
N SER A 611 -38.30 9.02 -40.79
CA SER A 611 -37.20 9.42 -39.91
C SER A 611 -35.92 9.65 -40.71
N SER A 612 -35.05 10.53 -40.22
CA SER A 612 -33.76 10.81 -40.86
C SER A 612 -32.91 9.54 -40.94
N THR A 613 -32.06 9.44 -41.96
CA THR A 613 -31.26 8.25 -42.21
C THR A 613 -29.77 8.54 -42.16
N TYR A 614 -28.98 7.60 -41.66
CA TYR A 614 -27.52 7.64 -41.74
C TYR A 614 -26.96 6.28 -42.18
N PHE A 615 -25.72 6.29 -42.65
CA PHE A 615 -24.99 5.07 -43.03
C PHE A 615 -23.99 4.71 -41.93
N ARG A 616 -24.04 3.45 -41.45
CA ARG A 616 -23.11 2.95 -40.44
C ARG A 616 -21.76 2.54 -41.05
N SER A 617 -21.80 1.94 -42.23
CA SER A 617 -20.63 1.64 -43.05
C SER A 617 -20.98 1.79 -44.54
N CYS A 618 -19.97 1.98 -45.40
CA CYS A 618 -20.18 2.19 -46.83
C CYS A 618 -20.79 0.97 -47.58
N SER A 619 -21.01 -0.16 -46.91
CA SER A 619 -21.70 -1.34 -47.44
C SER A 619 -23.10 -1.58 -46.86
N ASP A 620 -23.53 -0.78 -45.87
CA ASP A 620 -24.78 -1.01 -45.15
C ASP A 620 -25.97 -0.24 -45.75
N SER A 621 -27.17 -0.82 -45.57
CA SER A 621 -28.41 -0.08 -45.83
C SER A 621 -28.65 0.97 -44.75
N SER A 622 -29.30 2.07 -45.13
CA SER A 622 -29.53 3.20 -44.26
C SER A 622 -30.37 2.83 -43.04
N SER A 623 -29.93 3.26 -41.85
CA SER A 623 -30.69 3.09 -40.61
C SER A 623 -31.45 4.37 -40.27
N TYR A 624 -32.68 4.22 -39.77
CA TYR A 624 -33.48 5.34 -39.29
C TYR A 624 -32.95 5.80 -37.93
N TYR A 625 -32.76 7.10 -37.77
CA TYR A 625 -32.36 7.69 -36.51
C TYR A 625 -33.25 8.87 -36.13
N GLU A 626 -33.22 9.18 -34.84
CA GLU A 626 -33.77 10.40 -34.28
C GLU A 626 -32.70 11.13 -33.48
N ALA A 627 -32.48 12.40 -33.81
CA ALA A 627 -31.57 13.28 -33.08
C ALA A 627 -32.33 14.07 -32.02
N ILE A 628 -31.85 13.97 -30.79
CA ILE A 628 -32.43 14.57 -29.60
C ILE A 628 -31.36 15.46 -28.99
N GLN A 629 -31.58 16.77 -28.98
CA GLN A 629 -30.74 17.68 -28.22
C GLN A 629 -30.92 17.42 -26.73
N VAL A 630 -29.80 17.33 -26.01
CA VAL A 630 -29.70 17.07 -24.58
C VAL A 630 -29.04 18.28 -23.93
N ASN A 631 -29.82 19.03 -23.14
CA ASN A 631 -29.30 20.16 -22.37
C ASN A 631 -29.38 19.84 -20.88
N VAL A 632 -28.26 19.97 -20.17
CA VAL A 632 -28.17 19.74 -18.74
C VAL A 632 -28.06 21.06 -17.99
N HIS A 633 -28.69 21.14 -16.81
CA HIS A 633 -28.72 22.34 -15.97
C HIS A 633 -27.77 22.25 -14.77
N THR A 634 -27.07 21.13 -14.61
CA THR A 634 -26.11 20.92 -13.54
C THR A 634 -25.03 19.97 -14.02
N ASP A 635 -23.76 20.35 -13.84
CA ASP A 635 -22.63 19.48 -14.17
C ASP A 635 -22.74 18.20 -13.34
N GLY A 636 -22.55 17.06 -13.99
CA GLY A 636 -22.55 15.78 -13.30
C GLY A 636 -22.93 14.62 -14.17
N VAL A 637 -23.18 13.48 -13.53
CA VAL A 637 -23.33 12.21 -14.22
C VAL A 637 -24.80 11.88 -14.45
N TYR A 638 -25.16 11.67 -15.71
CA TYR A 638 -26.50 11.33 -16.15
C TYR A 638 -26.54 9.89 -16.68
N THR A 639 -27.60 9.16 -16.35
CA THR A 639 -27.88 7.83 -16.87
C THR A 639 -29.03 7.92 -17.86
N PHE A 640 -28.82 7.42 -19.07
CA PHE A 640 -29.83 7.29 -20.11
C PHE A 640 -30.22 5.82 -20.23
N PHE A 641 -31.51 5.53 -20.16
CA PHE A 641 -32.06 4.19 -20.33
C PHE A 641 -33.20 4.22 -21.35
N SER A 642 -33.24 3.27 -22.29
CA SER A 642 -34.34 3.14 -23.24
C SER A 642 -35.30 2.02 -22.86
N LYS A 643 -36.60 2.22 -23.09
CA LYS A 643 -37.62 1.17 -23.15
C LYS A 643 -38.19 1.14 -24.54
N SER A 644 -38.05 0.02 -25.24
CA SER A 644 -38.41 -0.10 -26.64
C SER A 644 -38.93 -1.50 -26.94
N SER A 645 -39.76 -1.62 -27.98
CA SER A 645 -40.24 -2.90 -28.53
C SER A 645 -39.31 -3.45 -29.62
N MET A 646 -38.27 -2.70 -29.97
CA MET A 646 -37.31 -2.95 -31.05
C MET A 646 -35.90 -2.70 -30.52
N ILE A 647 -34.92 -3.40 -31.08
CA ILE A 647 -33.53 -3.23 -30.64
C ILE A 647 -33.04 -1.83 -30.98
N THR A 648 -32.87 -1.02 -29.92
CA THR A 648 -32.46 0.39 -30.01
C THR A 648 -31.01 0.56 -29.59
N GLU A 649 -30.33 1.52 -30.22
CA GLU A 649 -28.99 1.98 -29.90
C GLU A 649 -29.01 3.48 -29.66
N GLY A 650 -28.13 3.94 -28.77
CA GLY A 650 -28.00 5.33 -28.37
C GLY A 650 -26.55 5.78 -28.51
N TYR A 651 -26.34 6.92 -29.15
CA TYR A 651 -25.03 7.56 -29.30
C TYR A 651 -25.14 9.01 -28.86
N ILE A 652 -24.20 9.51 -28.05
CA ILE A 652 -24.21 10.91 -27.62
C ILE A 652 -22.99 11.64 -28.19
N TYR A 653 -23.23 12.84 -28.70
CA TYR A 653 -22.25 13.69 -29.37
C TYR A 653 -22.13 15.02 -28.67
N GLU A 654 -20.93 15.57 -28.70
CA GLU A 654 -20.63 16.91 -28.23
C GLU A 654 -20.89 17.92 -29.35
N GLU A 655 -21.74 18.91 -29.06
CA GLU A 655 -22.19 20.02 -29.91
C GLU A 655 -22.97 19.64 -31.18
N ARG A 656 -22.48 18.71 -32.00
CA ARG A 656 -23.00 18.42 -33.36
C ARG A 656 -22.87 16.95 -33.73
N PHE A 657 -23.88 16.43 -34.42
CA PHE A 657 -23.88 15.12 -35.08
C PHE A 657 -23.85 15.32 -36.61
N ASN A 658 -22.90 14.69 -37.29
CA ASN A 658 -22.86 14.67 -38.75
C ASN A 658 -23.23 13.28 -39.28
N PRO A 659 -24.40 13.11 -39.94
CA PRO A 659 -24.83 11.81 -40.45
C PRO A 659 -23.93 11.26 -41.57
N SER A 660 -23.10 12.09 -42.19
CA SER A 660 -22.08 11.67 -43.17
C SER A 660 -20.78 11.16 -42.52
N TYR A 661 -20.55 11.50 -41.24
CA TYR A 661 -19.36 11.12 -40.46
C TYR A 661 -19.77 10.75 -39.02
N PRO A 662 -20.52 9.66 -38.83
CA PRO A 662 -21.17 9.34 -37.56
C PRO A 662 -20.21 8.95 -36.43
N THR A 663 -18.92 8.77 -36.71
CA THR A 663 -17.87 8.43 -35.73
C THR A 663 -17.18 9.65 -35.12
N LYS A 664 -17.43 10.86 -35.61
CA LYS A 664 -16.75 12.09 -35.17
C LYS A 664 -17.50 12.78 -34.03
N ASN A 665 -16.78 13.30 -33.03
CA ASN A 665 -17.30 13.94 -31.80
C ASN A 665 -18.24 13.03 -30.98
N GLN A 666 -18.06 11.72 -31.11
CA GLN A 666 -18.85 10.71 -30.43
C GLN A 666 -18.28 10.46 -29.04
N LEU A 667 -19.04 10.80 -27.99
CA LEU A 667 -18.60 10.72 -26.60
C LEU A 667 -18.88 9.36 -25.95
N SER A 668 -19.86 8.62 -26.48
CA SER A 668 -20.16 7.26 -26.00
C SER A 668 -20.82 6.43 -27.10
N VAL A 669 -20.43 5.17 -27.17
CA VAL A 669 -20.97 4.16 -28.09
C VAL A 669 -21.59 3.03 -27.27
N LYS A 670 -22.81 2.64 -27.63
CA LYS A 670 -23.26 1.26 -27.43
C LYS A 670 -23.52 0.62 -28.80
N PRO A 671 -22.65 -0.28 -29.30
CA PRO A 671 -23.07 -1.39 -30.13
C PRO A 671 -23.69 -2.45 -29.23
N ASN A 672 -24.85 -2.94 -29.65
CA ASN A 672 -25.69 -3.97 -29.05
C ASN A 672 -25.02 -5.08 -28.19
N ASN A 673 -25.67 -5.45 -27.07
CA ASN A 673 -25.51 -6.75 -26.40
C ASN A 673 -26.82 -7.56 -26.58
N CYS A 674 -26.73 -8.65 -27.33
CA CYS A 674 -27.49 -9.91 -27.18
C CYS A 674 -28.92 -9.82 -26.61
N ASP A 675 -29.91 -9.66 -27.50
CA ASP A 675 -31.35 -9.91 -27.30
C ASP A 675 -32.17 -8.96 -26.42
N SER A 676 -31.61 -7.88 -25.84
CA SER A 676 -32.40 -6.85 -25.16
C SER A 676 -32.81 -5.73 -26.13
N PRO A 677 -34.10 -5.32 -26.19
CA PRO A 677 -34.52 -4.22 -27.06
C PRO A 677 -34.05 -2.82 -26.57
N GLN A 678 -33.24 -2.77 -25.51
CA GLN A 678 -33.02 -1.57 -24.70
C GLN A 678 -31.54 -1.23 -24.56
N PHE A 679 -31.22 0.06 -24.55
CA PHE A 679 -29.87 0.56 -24.25
C PHE A 679 -29.84 1.28 -22.91
N THR A 680 -28.70 1.20 -22.23
CA THR A 680 -28.41 1.97 -21.03
C THR A 680 -26.97 2.46 -21.13
N PHE A 681 -26.73 3.75 -20.93
CA PHE A 681 -25.37 4.28 -20.80
C PHE A 681 -25.32 5.41 -19.75
N ILE A 682 -24.14 5.61 -19.18
CA ILE A 682 -23.87 6.61 -18.15
C ILE A 682 -22.81 7.55 -18.71
N ILE A 683 -23.03 8.86 -18.59
CA ILE A 683 -22.12 9.88 -19.11
C ILE A 683 -22.07 11.11 -18.20
N ALA A 684 -20.88 11.69 -18.03
CA ALA A 684 -20.70 12.98 -17.38
C ALA A 684 -20.99 14.10 -18.40
N LEU A 685 -21.88 15.03 -18.04
CA LEU A 685 -22.29 16.14 -18.89
C LEU A 685 -22.09 17.47 -18.16
N GLU A 686 -21.69 18.49 -18.90
CA GLU A 686 -21.43 19.85 -18.43
C GLU A 686 -22.49 20.84 -18.92
N THR A 687 -22.80 21.83 -18.10
CA THR A 687 -23.81 22.87 -18.38
C THR A 687 -23.42 23.83 -19.50
N SER A 688 -22.13 23.97 -19.79
CA SER A 688 -21.58 24.80 -20.86
C SER A 688 -21.66 24.15 -22.25
N ILE A 689 -21.99 22.87 -22.34
CA ILE A 689 -21.94 22.09 -23.58
C ILE A 689 -23.35 21.66 -24.00
N THR A 690 -23.65 21.82 -25.29
CA THR A 690 -24.87 21.24 -25.89
C THR A 690 -24.55 19.83 -26.38
N TYR A 691 -25.35 18.84 -25.99
CA TYR A 691 -25.15 17.45 -26.43
C TYR A 691 -26.25 17.01 -27.40
N ILE A 692 -25.95 16.03 -28.27
CA ILE A 692 -26.92 15.43 -29.18
C ILE A 692 -26.94 13.92 -28.97
N LEU A 693 -28.09 13.39 -28.55
CA LEU A 693 -28.38 11.96 -28.46
C LEU A 693 -29.02 11.47 -29.76
N ILE A 694 -28.37 10.56 -30.45
CA ILE A 694 -28.89 9.83 -31.61
C ILE A 694 -29.45 8.49 -31.14
N VAL A 695 -30.75 8.27 -31.38
CA VAL A 695 -31.42 6.98 -31.17
C VAL A 695 -31.67 6.31 -32.51
N THR A 696 -31.20 5.07 -32.66
CA THR A 696 -31.29 4.31 -33.92
C THR A 696 -31.47 2.81 -33.65
N THR A 697 -31.42 1.98 -34.70
CA THR A 697 -31.51 0.53 -34.66
C THR A 697 -30.24 -0.14 -35.17
N TRP A 698 -29.97 -1.34 -34.66
CA TRP A 698 -28.89 -2.18 -35.20
C TRP A 698 -29.18 -2.61 -36.64
N ALA A 699 -30.41 -3.07 -36.90
CA ALA A 699 -30.82 -3.50 -38.23
C ALA A 699 -31.40 -2.33 -39.03
N PRO A 700 -31.13 -2.27 -40.34
CA PRO A 700 -31.63 -1.22 -41.23
C PRO A 700 -33.15 -1.31 -41.39
N ASN A 701 -33.79 -0.18 -41.68
CA ASN A 701 -35.22 -0.06 -41.97
C ASN A 701 -36.20 -0.55 -40.87
N ILE A 702 -35.75 -0.67 -39.61
CA ILE A 702 -36.63 -1.05 -38.50
C ILE A 702 -37.38 0.17 -37.96
N THR A 703 -38.68 0.01 -37.75
CA THR A 703 -39.57 1.05 -37.20
C THR A 703 -40.24 0.56 -35.92
N GLY A 704 -40.63 1.48 -35.05
CA GLY A 704 -41.27 1.15 -33.77
C GLY A 704 -41.01 2.20 -32.70
N ALA A 705 -41.66 2.01 -31.55
CA ALA A 705 -41.70 3.00 -30.49
C ALA A 705 -40.57 2.79 -29.48
N PHE A 706 -40.02 3.90 -28.98
CA PHE A 706 -39.03 3.91 -27.92
C PHE A 706 -39.35 5.01 -26.91
N SER A 707 -38.84 4.84 -25.69
CA SER A 707 -38.88 5.84 -24.64
C SER A 707 -37.52 5.92 -23.97
N ILE A 708 -36.97 7.11 -23.79
CA ILE A 708 -35.74 7.40 -23.09
C ILE A 708 -36.07 7.95 -21.72
N PHE A 709 -35.46 7.37 -20.70
CA PHE A 709 -35.54 7.75 -19.31
C PHE A 709 -34.18 8.30 -18.92
N VAL A 710 -34.16 9.51 -18.35
CA VAL A 710 -32.94 10.14 -17.88
C VAL A 710 -33.01 10.34 -16.37
N SER A 711 -31.98 9.87 -15.68
CA SER A 711 -31.77 10.12 -14.25
C SER A 711 -30.41 10.80 -14.04
N GLY A 712 -30.36 11.79 -13.17
CA GLY A 712 -29.14 12.57 -12.92
C GLY A 712 -29.30 13.53 -11.74
N PRO A 713 -28.35 14.48 -11.58
CA PRO A 713 -28.38 15.48 -10.52
C PRO A 713 -29.58 16.43 -10.60
N ASN A 714 -30.10 16.69 -11.81
CA ASN A 714 -31.18 17.63 -12.07
C ASN A 714 -31.99 17.23 -13.32
N HIS A 715 -33.05 17.98 -13.63
CA HIS A 715 -33.84 17.82 -14.85
C HIS A 715 -32.96 18.02 -16.11
N VAL A 716 -33.25 17.22 -17.15
CA VAL A 716 -32.60 17.31 -18.47
C VAL A 716 -33.64 17.70 -19.50
N ASP A 717 -33.35 18.70 -20.33
CA ASP A 717 -34.23 19.07 -21.42
C ASP A 717 -33.89 18.24 -22.66
N LEU A 718 -34.84 17.40 -23.09
CA LEU A 718 -34.75 16.59 -24.30
C LEU A 718 -35.62 17.18 -25.40
N LYS A 719 -35.01 17.58 -26.51
CA LYS A 719 -35.71 18.20 -27.64
C LYS A 719 -35.40 17.49 -28.95
N ASN A 720 -36.44 17.07 -29.68
CA ASN A 720 -36.27 16.54 -31.03
C ASN A 720 -35.71 17.62 -31.97
N ILE A 721 -34.63 17.30 -32.69
CA ILE A 721 -34.04 18.16 -33.72
C ILE A 721 -34.00 17.47 -35.10
N SER A 722 -34.75 16.38 -35.26
CA SER A 722 -34.85 15.59 -36.49
C SER A 722 -35.79 16.26 -37.51
N SER A 723 -35.33 17.31 -38.18
CA SER A 723 -36.01 18.00 -39.30
C SER A 723 -35.00 18.78 -40.16
N PRO A 724 -35.26 19.06 -41.45
CA PRO A 724 -34.27 18.92 -42.55
C PRO A 724 -33.18 19.99 -42.67
N SER A 725 -32.99 20.84 -41.66
CA SER A 725 -31.79 21.68 -41.56
C SER A 725 -30.72 20.88 -40.83
N VAL A 726 -30.03 20.04 -41.60
CA VAL A 726 -28.65 19.66 -41.26
C VAL A 726 -27.98 20.94 -40.78
N ILE A 727 -27.37 20.93 -39.59
CA ILE A 727 -26.33 21.91 -39.26
C ILE A 727 -25.17 21.54 -40.20
N GLU A 728 -25.33 21.88 -41.48
CA GLU A 728 -24.22 22.01 -42.39
C GLU A 728 -23.35 23.04 -41.71
N ILE A 729 -22.15 22.62 -41.33
CA ILE A 729 -21.17 23.61 -41.00
C ILE A 729 -20.93 24.36 -42.31
N SER A 730 -21.52 25.55 -42.43
CA SER A 730 -21.17 26.49 -43.46
C SER A 730 -19.75 26.95 -43.16
N TYR A 731 -18.77 26.15 -43.58
CA TYR A 731 -17.41 26.62 -43.72
C TYR A 731 -17.40 27.61 -44.88
N SER A 732 -16.76 28.74 -44.67
CA SER A 732 -16.40 29.61 -45.79
C SER A 732 -15.57 28.75 -46.75
N SER A 733 -16.07 28.49 -47.96
CA SER A 733 -15.33 27.77 -49.01
C SER A 733 -14.15 28.59 -49.56
N THR A 734 -13.73 29.61 -48.82
CA THR A 734 -12.68 30.54 -49.21
C THR A 734 -11.37 30.00 -48.66
N VAL A 735 -10.53 29.53 -49.56
CA VAL A 735 -9.15 29.12 -49.29
C VAL A 735 -8.43 30.23 -48.54
N GLN A 736 -7.93 29.93 -47.34
CA GLN A 736 -7.22 30.90 -46.50
C GLN A 736 -5.71 30.79 -46.69
N SER A 737 -5.20 29.57 -46.87
CA SER A 737 -3.77 29.31 -47.04
C SER A 737 -3.50 28.08 -47.87
N GLU A 738 -2.37 28.13 -48.57
CA GLU A 738 -1.86 27.14 -49.51
C GLU A 738 -0.43 26.77 -49.12
N TYR A 739 -0.11 25.48 -49.01
CA TYR A 739 1.26 25.03 -48.74
C TYR A 739 1.65 23.90 -49.69
N LYS A 740 2.75 24.06 -50.44
CA LYS A 740 3.22 23.13 -51.48
C LYS A 740 4.58 22.58 -51.09
N LEU A 741 4.72 21.25 -51.01
CA LEU A 741 6.00 20.60 -50.74
C LEU A 741 6.16 19.27 -51.49
N GLN A 742 7.34 18.66 -51.36
CA GLN A 742 7.64 17.36 -51.94
C GLN A 742 8.34 16.48 -50.89
N LEU A 743 7.79 15.31 -50.62
CA LEU A 743 8.47 14.27 -49.83
C LEU A 743 9.56 13.66 -50.70
N THR A 744 10.81 13.70 -50.23
CA THR A 744 11.98 13.19 -50.96
C THR A 744 12.71 12.15 -50.12
N THR A 745 13.71 11.47 -50.71
CA THR A 745 14.58 10.56 -49.95
C THR A 745 15.39 11.24 -48.85
N ASN A 746 15.43 12.58 -48.83
CA ASN A 746 16.09 13.38 -47.79
C ASN A 746 15.12 13.87 -46.71
N SER A 747 13.81 13.62 -46.85
CA SER A 747 12.82 13.94 -45.82
C SER A 747 13.04 13.06 -44.59
N GLN A 748 12.63 13.54 -43.42
CA GLN A 748 12.82 12.80 -42.16
C GLN A 748 11.97 11.54 -42.15
N THR A 749 12.39 10.52 -41.39
CA THR A 749 11.66 9.26 -41.28
C THR A 749 11.22 8.98 -39.86
N TYR A 750 10.05 8.36 -39.70
CA TYR A 750 9.59 7.83 -38.42
C TYR A 750 8.89 6.47 -38.59
N SER A 751 8.66 5.79 -37.47
CA SER A 751 7.99 4.49 -37.42
C SER A 751 6.55 4.69 -36.95
N ARG A 752 5.58 4.44 -37.83
CA ARG A 752 4.15 4.55 -37.48
C ARG A 752 3.62 3.29 -36.78
N ASP A 753 4.17 2.12 -37.12
CA ASP A 753 3.69 0.82 -36.66
C ASP A 753 4.87 -0.06 -36.19
N CYS A 754 4.70 -0.92 -35.18
CA CYS A 754 5.75 -1.80 -34.62
C CYS A 754 6.34 -2.83 -35.60
N ARG A 755 5.95 -2.81 -36.88
CA ARG A 755 6.31 -3.82 -37.89
C ARG A 755 7.03 -3.25 -39.13
N GLN A 756 7.07 -1.94 -39.35
CA GLN A 756 7.74 -1.35 -40.52
C GLN A 756 8.40 -0.01 -40.20
N SER A 757 9.66 0.14 -40.61
CA SER A 757 10.48 1.34 -40.44
C SER A 757 10.62 2.08 -41.78
N ASN A 758 10.56 3.42 -41.77
CA ASN A 758 10.89 4.37 -42.86
C ASN A 758 9.71 4.99 -43.64
N TYR A 759 8.76 5.63 -42.95
CA TYR A 759 7.81 6.55 -43.58
C TYR A 759 8.42 7.95 -43.66
N TYR A 760 8.42 8.57 -44.84
CA TYR A 760 8.90 9.95 -44.99
C TYR A 760 7.82 10.92 -44.50
N TYR A 761 8.24 11.91 -43.69
CA TYR A 761 7.35 12.94 -43.19
C TYR A 761 7.94 14.34 -43.31
N GLU A 762 7.05 15.33 -43.30
CA GLU A 762 7.38 16.75 -43.16
C GLU A 762 6.51 17.37 -42.08
N THR A 763 7.11 18.27 -41.29
CA THR A 763 6.44 19.01 -40.22
C THR A 763 6.20 20.45 -40.65
N ILE A 764 4.97 20.92 -40.47
CA ILE A 764 4.52 22.24 -40.88
C ILE A 764 3.96 22.92 -39.64
N ARG A 765 4.48 24.10 -39.29
CA ARG A 765 3.88 24.87 -38.20
C ARG A 765 2.60 25.54 -38.71
N VAL A 766 1.52 25.37 -37.96
CA VAL A 766 0.22 25.96 -38.25
C VAL A 766 -0.01 27.12 -37.28
N ASN A 767 -0.07 28.35 -37.81
CA ASN A 767 -0.37 29.54 -37.01
C ASN A 767 -1.83 29.94 -37.19
N VAL A 768 -2.54 30.03 -36.06
CA VAL A 768 -3.98 30.27 -36.03
C VAL A 768 -4.22 31.67 -35.49
N VAL A 769 -4.77 32.55 -36.32
CA VAL A 769 -5.05 33.94 -35.94
C VAL A 769 -6.44 34.08 -35.33
N GLU A 770 -7.42 33.30 -35.80
CA GLU A 770 -8.80 33.34 -35.32
C GLU A 770 -9.23 31.95 -34.86
N THR A 771 -9.81 31.86 -33.66
CA THR A 771 -10.24 30.57 -33.10
C THR A 771 -11.46 30.06 -33.87
N GLY A 772 -11.43 28.79 -34.28
CA GLY A 772 -12.58 28.15 -34.92
C GLY A 772 -12.24 26.87 -35.65
N TYR A 773 -13.20 26.35 -36.40
CA TYR A 773 -13.05 25.12 -37.15
C TYR A 773 -12.40 25.36 -38.51
N TYR A 774 -11.33 24.63 -38.78
CA TYR A 774 -10.61 24.64 -40.04
C TYR A 774 -10.74 23.28 -40.72
N ALA A 775 -11.08 23.28 -42.01
CA ALA A 775 -10.93 22.13 -42.88
C ALA A 775 -9.51 22.13 -43.44
N VAL A 776 -8.79 21.03 -43.24
CA VAL A 776 -7.46 20.79 -43.80
C VAL A 776 -7.62 19.71 -44.86
N ILE A 777 -7.25 20.04 -46.10
CA ILE A 777 -7.37 19.15 -47.25
C ILE A 777 -5.99 19.02 -47.88
N SER A 778 -5.54 17.79 -48.14
CA SER A 778 -4.38 17.57 -48.98
C SER A 778 -4.80 17.25 -50.41
N TYR A 779 -3.98 17.67 -51.38
CA TYR A 779 -4.00 17.22 -52.76
C TYR A 779 -2.62 16.67 -53.09
N SER A 780 -2.50 15.38 -53.38
CA SER A 780 -1.21 14.75 -53.61
C SER A 780 -1.20 13.84 -54.83
N SER A 781 -0.01 13.63 -55.39
CA SER A 781 0.23 12.60 -56.42
C SER A 781 0.53 11.22 -55.81
N ILE A 782 0.45 11.10 -54.48
CA ILE A 782 0.71 9.89 -53.69
C ILE A 782 -0.25 9.88 -52.49
N ASP A 783 -0.63 8.70 -52.02
CA ASP A 783 -1.41 8.60 -50.78
C ASP A 783 -0.66 9.26 -49.59
N THR A 784 -1.24 10.32 -49.05
CA THR A 784 -0.72 11.05 -47.88
C THR A 784 -1.64 10.89 -46.67
N PHE A 785 -1.05 10.98 -45.48
CA PHE A 785 -1.75 11.05 -44.19
C PHE A 785 -1.38 12.37 -43.49
N GLY A 786 -2.37 12.97 -42.83
CA GLY A 786 -2.20 14.20 -42.08
C GLY A 786 -2.59 14.03 -40.62
N ASP A 787 -1.65 14.36 -39.73
CA ASP A 787 -1.83 14.37 -38.29
C ASP A 787 -1.50 15.76 -37.76
N ILE A 788 -2.36 16.33 -36.92
CA ILE A 788 -2.10 17.63 -36.29
C ILE A 788 -1.86 17.45 -34.79
N TYR A 789 -0.80 18.07 -34.30
CA TYR A 789 -0.31 17.97 -32.93
C TYR A 789 -0.39 19.34 -32.25
N GLU A 790 -0.69 19.34 -30.96
CA GLU A 790 -0.54 20.51 -30.10
C GLU A 790 0.91 20.59 -29.58
N ASP A 791 1.49 21.80 -29.55
CA ASP A 791 2.87 22.12 -29.17
C ASP A 791 4.01 21.58 -30.05
N ASP A 792 4.28 20.26 -30.08
CA ASP A 792 5.43 19.66 -30.78
C ASP A 792 5.17 18.22 -31.24
N PHE A 793 5.92 17.76 -32.25
CA PHE A 793 5.86 16.38 -32.77
C PHE A 793 7.09 15.58 -32.36
N ASN A 794 6.86 14.42 -31.72
CA ASN A 794 7.91 13.48 -31.33
C ASN A 794 7.92 12.24 -32.25
N PRO A 795 8.88 12.10 -33.19
CA PRO A 795 8.91 10.96 -34.11
C PRO A 795 9.21 9.61 -33.43
N MET A 796 9.73 9.62 -32.18
CA MET A 796 9.93 8.42 -31.38
C MET A 796 8.65 7.98 -30.64
N ASN A 797 7.68 8.88 -30.51
CA ASN A 797 6.39 8.63 -29.87
C ASN A 797 5.28 9.44 -30.58
N PRO A 798 4.86 9.01 -31.78
CA PRO A 798 3.96 9.77 -32.65
C PRO A 798 2.51 9.86 -32.13
N PHE A 799 2.22 9.32 -30.95
CA PHE A 799 0.92 9.44 -30.29
C PHE A 799 0.90 10.54 -29.23
N GLU A 800 2.07 11.09 -28.87
CA GLU A 800 2.20 12.18 -27.91
C GLU A 800 1.69 13.49 -28.53
N ASN A 801 0.80 14.20 -27.84
CA ASN A 801 0.21 15.49 -28.24
C ASN A 801 -0.62 15.48 -29.54
N LEU A 802 -1.09 14.32 -29.99
CA LEU A 802 -1.92 14.20 -31.19
C LEU A 802 -3.32 14.80 -30.93
N LEU A 803 -3.68 15.85 -31.67
CA LEU A 803 -4.95 16.57 -31.54
C LEU A 803 -6.03 16.01 -32.48
N SER A 804 -5.65 15.70 -33.73
CA SER A 804 -6.55 15.08 -34.70
C SER A 804 -5.76 14.29 -35.73
N GLN A 805 -6.29 13.13 -36.11
CA GLN A 805 -5.73 12.24 -37.11
C GLN A 805 -6.81 11.88 -38.13
N ASP A 806 -6.42 11.73 -39.39
CA ASP A 806 -7.32 11.22 -40.42
C ASP A 806 -7.48 9.68 -40.32
N TYR A 807 -8.73 9.21 -40.26
CA TYR A 807 -9.09 7.81 -40.50
C TYR A 807 -9.74 7.72 -41.87
N ARG A 808 -9.05 7.03 -42.80
CA ARG A 808 -9.45 6.87 -44.21
C ARG A 808 -10.96 6.83 -44.43
N VAL A 809 -11.46 7.76 -45.24
CA VAL A 809 -12.71 7.60 -46.00
C VAL A 809 -12.36 7.42 -47.48
N CYS A 810 -13.14 6.58 -48.14
CA CYS A 810 -12.94 5.99 -49.46
C CYS A 810 -12.36 6.91 -50.55
N SER A 811 -11.26 6.42 -51.15
CA SER A 811 -10.62 6.80 -52.42
C SER A 811 -10.48 8.31 -52.68
N HIS A 812 -9.28 8.85 -52.46
CA HIS A 812 -8.41 9.60 -53.39
C HIS A 812 -7.06 9.79 -52.67
N ASP A 813 -6.01 10.23 -53.38
CA ASP A 813 -4.61 10.40 -52.92
C ASP A 813 -4.40 11.43 -51.75
N ASP A 814 -5.49 11.77 -51.05
CA ASP A 814 -5.72 13.04 -50.36
C ASP A 814 -6.33 12.79 -48.97
N PHE A 815 -5.77 13.37 -47.91
CA PHE A 815 -6.41 13.37 -46.59
C PHE A 815 -7.31 14.59 -46.41
N LYS A 816 -8.40 14.42 -45.66
CA LYS A 816 -9.29 15.54 -45.30
C LYS A 816 -9.83 15.37 -43.90
N PHE A 817 -9.49 16.31 -43.02
CA PHE A 817 -10.08 16.39 -41.69
C PHE A 817 -10.50 17.82 -41.36
N ILE A 818 -11.34 17.92 -40.34
CA ILE A 818 -11.82 19.19 -39.78
C ILE A 818 -11.31 19.23 -38.35
N VAL A 819 -10.65 20.30 -37.95
CA VAL A 819 -10.08 20.45 -36.60
C VAL A 819 -10.47 21.81 -36.03
N TYR A 820 -10.77 21.86 -34.73
CA TYR A 820 -10.97 23.11 -34.01
C TYR A 820 -9.62 23.61 -33.50
N LEU A 821 -9.25 24.84 -33.86
CA LEU A 821 -7.96 25.41 -33.50
C LEU A 821 -8.13 26.72 -32.73
N HIS A 822 -7.31 26.90 -31.70
CA HIS A 822 -7.32 28.07 -30.82
C HIS A 822 -6.24 29.08 -31.19
N THR A 823 -6.55 30.37 -31.06
CA THR A 823 -5.58 31.45 -31.21
C THR A 823 -4.57 31.40 -30.07
N GLY A 824 -3.27 31.48 -30.39
CA GLY A 824 -2.19 31.52 -29.39
C GLY A 824 -1.61 30.15 -29.02
N THR A 825 -2.26 29.07 -29.44
CA THR A 825 -1.73 27.70 -29.32
C THR A 825 -0.80 27.37 -30.49
N LYS A 826 0.27 26.62 -30.22
CA LYS A 826 1.19 26.15 -31.26
C LYS A 826 0.68 24.83 -31.81
N TYR A 827 0.59 24.71 -33.13
CA TYR A 827 0.19 23.47 -33.79
C TYR A 827 1.23 23.04 -34.81
N ILE A 828 1.48 21.73 -34.88
CA ILE A 828 2.34 21.10 -35.86
C ILE A 828 1.51 20.14 -36.70
N LEU A 829 1.39 20.40 -38.00
CA LEU A 829 0.82 19.47 -38.97
C LEU A 829 1.95 18.59 -39.52
N VAL A 830 1.82 17.28 -39.33
CA VAL A 830 2.72 16.27 -39.88
C VAL A 830 2.02 15.65 -41.09
N VAL A 831 2.68 15.73 -42.24
CA VAL A 831 2.26 14.99 -43.44
C VAL A 831 3.21 13.84 -43.67
N THR A 832 2.67 12.63 -43.79
CA THR A 832 3.44 11.40 -44.02
C THR A 832 2.91 10.62 -45.21
N THR A 833 3.74 9.77 -45.82
CA THR A 833 3.28 8.84 -46.85
C THR A 833 2.47 7.68 -46.27
N SER A 834 1.59 7.09 -47.08
CA SER A 834 0.84 5.90 -46.68
C SER A 834 1.63 4.61 -46.70
N SER A 835 2.72 4.59 -47.47
CA SER A 835 3.59 3.45 -47.69
C SER A 835 5.06 3.85 -47.42
N PRO A 836 5.90 2.95 -46.88
CA PRO A 836 7.31 3.23 -46.62
C PRO A 836 8.06 3.60 -47.91
N ASN A 837 9.10 4.43 -47.78
CA ASN A 837 10.02 4.81 -48.88
C ASN A 837 9.36 5.45 -50.13
N THR A 838 8.14 5.98 -50.01
CA THR A 838 7.43 6.59 -51.15
C THR A 838 7.72 8.09 -51.23
N THR A 839 8.00 8.61 -52.42
CA THR A 839 8.26 10.05 -52.64
C THR A 839 7.22 10.63 -53.58
N GLY A 840 6.82 11.88 -53.37
CA GLY A 840 5.73 12.49 -54.13
C GLY A 840 5.46 13.92 -53.71
N LYS A 841 4.73 14.64 -54.56
CA LYS A 841 4.36 16.04 -54.30
C LYS A 841 3.01 16.08 -53.61
N PHE A 842 2.88 16.96 -52.62
CA PHE A 842 1.62 17.20 -51.97
C PHE A 842 1.40 18.71 -51.79
N PHE A 843 0.13 19.06 -51.75
CA PHE A 843 -0.38 20.39 -51.58
C PHE A 843 -1.38 20.33 -50.42
N ILE A 844 -1.37 21.33 -49.55
CA ILE A 844 -2.36 21.47 -48.47
C ILE A 844 -3.13 22.76 -48.69
N GLU A 845 -4.44 22.63 -48.60
CA GLU A 845 -5.39 23.72 -48.60
C GLU A 845 -6.10 23.77 -47.26
N THR A 846 -6.28 24.99 -46.73
CA THR A 846 -7.11 25.21 -45.54
C THR A 846 -8.24 26.18 -45.80
N SER A 847 -9.42 25.83 -45.28
CA SER A 847 -10.62 26.66 -45.32
C SER A 847 -11.20 26.79 -43.91
N GLY A 848 -11.60 28.00 -43.51
CA GLY A 848 -12.00 28.29 -42.13
C GLY A 848 -12.01 29.80 -41.82
N PRO A 849 -12.00 30.19 -40.53
CA PRO A 849 -11.85 31.57 -40.07
C PRO A 849 -10.59 32.26 -40.63
N LYS A 850 -10.52 33.60 -40.60
CA LYS A 850 -9.51 34.34 -41.38
C LYS A 850 -8.08 34.11 -40.86
N ASN A 851 -7.11 34.17 -41.79
CA ASN A 851 -5.67 34.29 -41.52
C ASN A 851 -4.99 33.08 -40.83
N ILE A 852 -5.29 31.84 -41.22
CA ILE A 852 -4.40 30.71 -40.90
C ILE A 852 -3.15 30.75 -41.80
N THR A 853 -1.94 30.50 -41.26
CA THR A 853 -0.71 30.46 -42.07
C THR A 853 0.14 29.23 -41.76
N PHE A 854 0.91 28.80 -42.76
CA PHE A 854 1.81 27.66 -42.66
C PHE A 854 3.26 28.10 -42.80
N ASP A 855 4.09 27.75 -41.81
CA ASP A 855 5.53 27.99 -41.86
C ASP A 855 6.29 26.64 -41.94
N PRO A 856 7.37 26.56 -42.74
CA PRO A 856 8.28 25.42 -42.68
C PRO A 856 8.82 25.25 -41.26
N TYR A 857 8.70 24.05 -40.70
CA TYR A 857 9.24 23.71 -39.39
C TYR A 857 10.21 22.56 -39.53
N SER A 858 11.51 22.83 -39.41
CA SER A 858 12.55 21.80 -39.46
C SER A 858 13.26 21.72 -38.10
N LYS A 859 12.87 20.74 -37.28
CA LYS A 859 13.63 20.34 -36.09
C LYS A 859 14.48 19.13 -36.49
N TYR A 860 15.79 19.29 -36.57
CA TYR A 860 16.70 18.17 -36.85
C TYR A 860 16.89 17.36 -35.57
N PHE A 861 16.36 16.14 -35.53
CA PHE A 861 16.77 15.15 -34.52
C PHE A 861 18.11 14.54 -34.97
N VAL A 862 19.21 14.97 -34.37
CA VAL A 862 20.54 14.37 -34.62
C VAL A 862 20.64 13.06 -33.85
N LEU A 863 20.56 11.94 -34.57
CA LEU A 863 20.87 10.61 -34.04
C LEU A 863 22.38 10.46 -33.85
N PHE A 864 22.86 10.48 -32.60
CA PHE A 864 24.14 9.87 -32.26
C PHE A 864 23.92 8.40 -31.87
N CYS A 865 24.00 7.50 -32.84
CA CYS A 865 24.36 6.11 -32.57
C CYS A 865 25.89 6.03 -32.46
N LYS A 866 26.43 5.87 -31.25
CA LYS A 866 27.83 5.43 -31.09
C LYS A 866 27.83 3.92 -30.89
N SER A 867 28.45 3.22 -31.84
CA SER A 867 28.72 1.80 -31.83
C SER A 867 29.61 1.40 -30.66
N SER A 868 29.24 0.34 -29.95
CA SER A 868 30.13 -0.35 -29.02
C SER A 868 31.08 -1.27 -29.80
N THR A 869 32.31 -0.80 -30.04
CA THR A 869 33.50 -1.63 -30.24
C THR A 869 34.70 -0.97 -29.58
N GLU A 870 35.36 -1.72 -28.68
CA GLU A 870 36.66 -1.48 -27.99
C GLU A 870 36.69 -0.33 -26.95
N ASN A 871 37.13 -0.50 -25.69
CA ASN A 871 37.86 -1.55 -24.96
C ASN A 871 37.29 -1.73 -23.56
#